data_AF-A0A917ZB66-F1
#
_entry.id   AF-A0A917ZB66-F1
#
_cell.length_a   1.000
_cell.length_b   1.000
_cell.length_c   1.000
_cell.angle_alpha   90.00
_cell.angle_beta   90.00
_cell.angle_gamma   90.00
#
_symmetry.space_group_name_H-M   'P 1'
#
loop_
_entity.id
_entity.type
_entity.pdbx_description
1 polymer ?
#
loop_
_entity_poly.entity_id
_entity_poly.type
_entity_poly.pdbx_seq_one_letter_code
_entity_poly.pdbx_strand_id
1 'polypeptide(L)'
;MSVVWVFPGQGSQRKGMGAGVLERYPELCARADEILGYSVAELCDDPVRLRETRYAQPALFTVNALSFLARQDEGGRPDYLAGHSLGEYTALFAAGCFDFETGLALVKRRGELMSGAAGGTMAAVLGAEPEQLEELLAGTGVDIANYNSPEQVVLAGPKDELDSLSGRAPGKWVPLSVSVPSHSRYMEPAAAAFAEALDGVRIAEPRVPVISNVTARPYQAGEAADLLRRQICNPVRWLDGLRYLMGQGVRELEEIGPGDVLGKLWDVTRRHPVETPAARDSGGAFGSGVPARDSGIALGSAEFRADYRVRHAYLAGSMFKGIASADLVIRMGRAGLMGFFGAGGLTLDEIGQALDRIERALGPDGAYGVNLLYGFDEEGLERETVDLLLRRDVRHVEAAAYSRVTAPLVRYRYSGAHRDASGRPVAVRHVLAKVSRPEVASAFMRPAPRAVLDRLVREGALSAAEAEVAAELPVSADICVEADSAGHTDGRSPYALMPAIVRLRDEEMAAHGYGRRIRVGASGGIGSPEAAAAAFVLGADFIVTGSVNQCTPEAGTSDAVKDLLAGLDVQDTAYAPAGDMFELGAQVQVARKGTLFPARANKLYQLYRRHGSLEEIDEKTRRTIQDKFFRRSFDEVWEETRAFLAARRPGELARAERDPKHRMALVFRWYFVHTIRLALRGEAGREVDYQVHCGPAMGAFNRWVAGTELADWRARHVDVIADRLMEAAAGLLEARLRDLSKDG
;
A
#
# COMPACT_ATOMS: atom_id res chain seq x y z
N MET A 1 -7.89 23.32 -15.70
CA MET A 1 -6.98 22.16 -15.65
C MET A 1 -6.05 22.38 -14.47
N SER A 2 -5.58 21.33 -13.80
CA SER A 2 -4.73 21.54 -12.62
C SER A 2 -3.28 21.87 -13.01
N VAL A 3 -2.74 22.95 -12.44
CA VAL A 3 -1.41 23.50 -12.72
C VAL A 3 -0.52 23.50 -11.48
N VAL A 4 0.72 23.06 -11.66
CA VAL A 4 1.79 23.24 -10.67
C VAL A 4 2.70 24.36 -11.10
N TRP A 5 3.01 25.27 -10.17
CA TRP A 5 4.11 26.23 -10.34
C TRP A 5 5.38 25.67 -9.72
N VAL A 6 6.46 25.65 -10.50
CA VAL A 6 7.74 25.11 -10.05
C VAL A 6 8.85 26.16 -10.06
N PHE A 7 9.73 26.10 -9.08
CA PHE A 7 10.84 27.06 -8.92
C PHE A 7 12.19 26.37 -9.11
N PRO A 8 13.06 26.90 -10.00
CA PRO A 8 14.37 26.33 -10.26
C PRO A 8 15.34 26.54 -9.10
N GLY A 9 16.25 25.58 -8.92
CA GLY A 9 17.33 25.63 -7.95
C GLY A 9 18.66 26.09 -8.53
N GLN A 10 19.74 25.82 -7.79
CA GLN A 10 21.10 26.06 -8.24
C GLN A 10 21.42 25.22 -9.48
N GLY A 11 22.00 25.86 -10.49
CA GLY A 11 22.18 25.35 -11.86
C GLY A 11 21.48 26.20 -12.91
N SER A 12 20.45 26.96 -12.52
CA SER A 12 19.68 27.83 -13.43
C SER A 12 20.17 29.28 -13.48
N GLN A 13 21.11 29.66 -12.60
CA GLN A 13 21.68 30.99 -12.58
C GLN A 13 22.47 31.28 -13.86
N ARG A 14 22.28 32.49 -14.40
CA ARG A 14 22.99 32.99 -15.57
C ARG A 14 23.13 34.51 -15.45
N LYS A 15 24.08 35.07 -16.19
CA LYS A 15 24.21 36.52 -16.30
C LYS A 15 22.87 37.14 -16.75
N GLY A 16 22.43 38.17 -16.05
CA GLY A 16 21.19 38.90 -16.35
C GLY A 16 19.90 38.15 -16.00
N MET A 17 19.96 37.12 -15.15
CA MET A 17 18.78 36.31 -14.80
C MET A 17 17.64 37.08 -14.13
N GLY A 18 17.93 38.24 -13.52
CA GLY A 18 16.94 39.08 -12.85
C GLY A 18 16.32 40.18 -13.73
N ALA A 19 16.71 40.27 -15.01
CA ALA A 19 16.21 41.32 -15.90
C ALA A 19 14.68 41.28 -16.02
N GLY A 20 14.05 42.46 -15.90
CA GLY A 20 12.61 42.66 -15.94
C GLY A 20 11.93 42.55 -14.57
N VAL A 21 12.43 41.71 -13.65
CA VAL A 21 11.86 41.56 -12.31
C VAL A 21 12.56 42.41 -11.26
N LEU A 22 13.89 42.60 -11.36
CA LEU A 22 14.63 43.45 -10.43
C LEU A 22 14.21 44.92 -10.56
N GLU A 23 14.03 45.41 -11.79
CA GLU A 23 13.59 46.78 -12.05
C GLU A 23 12.12 47.02 -11.66
N ARG A 24 11.30 45.97 -11.66
CA ARG A 24 9.88 46.03 -11.28
C ARG A 24 9.68 46.10 -9.76
N TYR A 25 10.60 45.54 -8.97
CA TYR A 25 10.51 45.52 -7.51
C TYR A 25 11.75 46.12 -6.83
N PRO A 26 12.04 47.42 -7.05
CA PRO A 26 13.26 48.06 -6.54
C PRO A 26 13.33 48.09 -5.01
N GLU A 27 12.19 48.17 -4.31
CA GLU A 27 12.15 48.16 -2.84
C GLU A 27 12.56 46.81 -2.25
N LEU A 28 12.09 45.70 -2.82
CA LEU A 28 12.50 44.36 -2.39
C LEU A 28 13.96 44.09 -2.75
N CYS A 29 14.46 44.63 -3.86
CA CYS A 29 15.88 44.57 -4.18
C CYS A 29 16.73 45.33 -3.16
N ALA A 30 16.31 46.53 -2.74
CA ALA A 30 17.01 47.28 -1.71
C ALA A 30 17.05 46.54 -0.35
N ARG A 31 15.93 45.91 0.04
CA ARG A 31 15.88 45.06 1.25
C ARG A 31 16.77 43.81 1.11
N ALA A 32 16.80 43.21 -0.07
CA ALA A 32 17.72 42.11 -0.35
C ALA A 32 19.18 42.56 -0.22
N ASP A 33 19.54 43.70 -0.79
CA ASP A 33 20.88 44.27 -0.72
C ASP A 33 21.32 44.54 0.73
N GLU A 34 20.40 45.03 1.57
CA GLU A 34 20.63 45.22 3.01
C GLU A 34 20.89 43.89 3.74
N ILE A 35 20.05 42.87 3.50
CA ILE A 35 20.20 41.54 4.11
C ILE A 35 21.48 40.84 3.65
N LEU A 36 21.83 40.99 2.37
CA LEU A 36 22.97 40.32 1.76
C LEU A 36 24.29 41.04 2.04
N GLY A 37 24.26 42.36 2.16
CA GLY A 37 25.44 43.23 2.30
C GLY A 37 26.15 43.51 0.97
N TYR A 38 25.50 43.23 -0.16
CA TYR A 38 26.00 43.50 -1.52
C TYR A 38 24.81 43.58 -2.49
N SER A 39 25.01 44.21 -3.65
CA SER A 39 23.92 44.35 -4.61
C SER A 39 23.59 43.03 -5.31
N VAL A 40 22.34 42.58 -5.21
CA VAL A 40 21.83 41.41 -5.92
C VAL A 40 21.80 41.63 -7.44
N ALA A 41 21.56 42.87 -7.88
CA ALA A 41 21.57 43.23 -9.29
C ALA A 41 22.97 43.12 -9.89
N GLU A 42 23.97 43.72 -9.24
CA GLU A 42 25.37 43.60 -9.66
C GLU A 42 25.85 42.14 -9.64
N LEU A 43 25.44 41.37 -8.61
CA LEU A 43 25.76 39.95 -8.52
C LEU A 43 25.15 39.15 -9.69
N CYS A 44 23.93 39.48 -10.13
CA CYS A 44 23.31 38.84 -11.29
C CYS A 44 24.08 39.12 -12.60
N ASP A 45 24.92 40.15 -12.64
CA ASP A 45 25.76 40.51 -13.77
C ASP A 45 27.22 40.03 -13.67
N ASP A 46 27.62 39.49 -12.51
CA ASP A 46 28.92 38.88 -12.26
C ASP A 46 28.87 37.35 -12.37
N PRO A 47 29.12 36.76 -13.55
CA PRO A 47 29.02 35.33 -13.75
C PRO A 47 30.09 34.51 -13.00
N VAL A 48 31.12 35.15 -12.45
CA VAL A 48 32.17 34.46 -11.68
C VAL A 48 31.69 34.28 -10.24
N ARG A 49 31.32 35.38 -9.57
CA ARG A 49 30.81 35.33 -8.20
C ARG A 49 29.48 34.58 -8.11
N LEU A 50 28.62 34.72 -9.11
CA LEU A 50 27.32 34.03 -9.16
C LEU A 50 27.44 32.50 -9.25
N ARG A 51 28.63 31.93 -9.52
CA ARG A 51 28.85 30.48 -9.48
C ARG A 51 29.11 29.94 -8.08
N GLU A 52 29.53 30.78 -7.14
CA GLU A 52 29.79 30.33 -5.78
C GLU A 52 28.48 30.08 -5.04
N THR A 53 28.32 28.90 -4.44
CA THR A 53 27.09 28.47 -3.75
C THR A 53 26.56 29.52 -2.75
N ARG A 54 27.46 30.20 -2.01
CA ARG A 54 27.09 31.25 -1.04
C ARG A 54 26.39 32.45 -1.66
N TYR A 55 26.65 32.76 -2.93
CA TYR A 55 26.06 33.88 -3.65
C TYR A 55 24.93 33.42 -4.59
N ALA A 56 25.10 32.27 -5.24
CA ALA A 56 24.13 31.70 -6.16
C ALA A 56 22.76 31.49 -5.51
N GLN A 57 22.75 30.94 -4.29
CA GLN A 57 21.51 30.62 -3.59
C GLN A 57 20.66 31.86 -3.24
N PRO A 58 21.17 32.86 -2.51
CA PRO A 58 20.37 34.06 -2.22
C PRO A 58 19.95 34.83 -3.48
N ALA A 59 20.79 34.88 -4.52
CA ALA A 59 20.43 35.53 -5.78
C ALA A 59 19.26 34.82 -6.48
N LEU A 60 19.31 33.48 -6.56
CA LEU A 60 18.24 32.68 -7.15
C LEU A 60 16.94 32.76 -6.36
N PHE A 61 16.99 32.71 -5.02
CA PHE A 61 15.79 32.89 -4.20
C PHE A 61 15.15 34.27 -4.46
N THR A 62 15.97 35.32 -4.49
CA THR A 62 15.50 36.69 -4.77
C THR A 62 14.80 36.76 -6.12
N VAL A 63 15.47 36.33 -7.19
CA VAL A 63 14.91 36.36 -8.55
C VAL A 63 13.64 35.50 -8.64
N ASN A 64 13.63 34.27 -8.11
CA ASN A 64 12.45 33.41 -8.15
C ASN A 64 11.26 34.00 -7.39
N ALA A 65 11.50 34.61 -6.22
CA ALA A 65 10.47 35.26 -5.42
C ALA A 65 9.87 36.46 -6.16
N LEU A 66 10.70 37.29 -6.80
CA LEU A 66 10.22 38.41 -7.62
C LEU A 66 9.47 37.94 -8.87
N SER A 67 9.92 36.85 -9.52
CA SER A 67 9.19 36.23 -10.63
C SER A 67 7.83 35.68 -10.19
N PHE A 68 7.73 35.09 -8.99
CA PHE A 68 6.46 34.68 -8.41
C PHE A 68 5.51 35.85 -8.21
N LEU A 69 5.99 36.95 -7.60
CA LEU A 69 5.18 38.14 -7.39
C LEU A 69 4.71 38.75 -8.72
N ALA A 70 5.58 38.83 -9.72
CA ALA A 70 5.21 39.28 -11.07
C ALA A 70 4.09 38.43 -11.67
N ARG A 71 4.20 37.11 -11.54
CA ARG A 71 3.21 36.17 -12.07
C ARG A 71 1.89 36.21 -11.30
N GLN A 72 1.96 36.45 -10.00
CA GLN A 72 0.79 36.61 -9.13
C GLN A 72 0.03 37.91 -9.46
N ASP A 73 0.73 39.01 -9.71
CA ASP A 73 0.15 40.29 -10.14
C ASP A 73 -0.60 40.17 -11.47
N GLU A 74 -0.16 39.26 -12.35
CA GLU A 74 -0.81 38.93 -13.62
C GLU A 74 -2.06 38.03 -13.43
N GLY A 75 -2.44 37.73 -12.19
CA GLY A 75 -3.66 37.00 -11.83
C GLY A 75 -3.51 35.47 -11.85
N GLY A 76 -2.30 34.95 -12.00
CA GLY A 76 -2.04 33.52 -11.96
C GLY A 76 -2.31 32.90 -10.59
N ARG A 77 -2.81 31.65 -10.56
CA ARG A 77 -3.00 30.87 -9.33
C ARG A 77 -2.61 29.40 -9.56
N PRO A 78 -1.67 28.85 -8.78
CA PRO A 78 -1.34 27.43 -8.82
C PRO A 78 -2.26 26.60 -7.92
N ASP A 79 -2.45 25.32 -8.28
CA ASP A 79 -3.06 24.33 -7.38
C ASP A 79 -2.00 23.65 -6.49
N TYR A 80 -0.76 23.60 -6.98
CA TYR A 80 0.39 23.01 -6.30
C TYR A 80 1.62 23.88 -6.50
N LEU A 81 2.52 23.85 -5.53
CA LEU A 81 3.84 24.46 -5.60
C LEU A 81 4.91 23.37 -5.42
N ALA A 82 6.01 23.46 -6.15
CA ALA A 82 7.18 22.63 -5.90
C ALA A 82 8.44 23.43 -6.23
N GLY A 83 9.58 23.04 -5.69
CA GLY A 83 10.82 23.69 -6.07
C GLY A 83 12.00 22.76 -5.92
N HIS A 84 12.90 22.80 -6.90
CA HIS A 84 14.04 21.90 -6.95
C HIS A 84 15.15 22.41 -6.05
N SER A 85 15.56 21.63 -5.05
CA SER A 85 16.57 22.02 -4.06
C SER A 85 16.24 23.38 -3.42
N LEU A 86 17.06 24.40 -3.67
CA LEU A 86 16.84 25.79 -3.26
C LEU A 86 15.44 26.32 -3.62
N GLY A 87 14.89 25.93 -4.78
CA GLY A 87 13.57 26.39 -5.22
C GLY A 87 12.45 26.04 -4.22
N GLU A 88 12.64 25.03 -3.37
CA GLU A 88 11.67 24.67 -2.33
C GLU A 88 11.45 25.80 -1.32
N TYR A 89 12.47 26.61 -1.04
CA TYR A 89 12.33 27.79 -0.20
C TYR A 89 11.45 28.85 -0.86
N THR A 90 11.57 29.02 -2.19
CA THR A 90 10.66 29.89 -2.95
C THR A 90 9.24 29.33 -2.98
N ALA A 91 9.06 28.01 -3.10
CA ALA A 91 7.76 27.37 -3.05
C ALA A 91 7.05 27.61 -1.69
N LEU A 92 7.80 27.53 -0.58
CA LEU A 92 7.28 27.84 0.75
C LEU A 92 6.95 29.33 0.94
N PHE A 93 7.79 30.24 0.41
CA PHE A 93 7.47 31.67 0.36
C PHE A 93 6.16 31.91 -0.43
N ALA A 94 6.04 31.33 -1.62
CA ALA A 94 4.86 31.44 -2.48
C ALA A 94 3.59 30.88 -1.82
N ALA A 95 3.73 29.87 -0.95
CA ALA A 95 2.64 29.30 -0.16
C ALA A 95 2.29 30.11 1.11
N GLY A 96 3.04 31.17 1.40
CA GLY A 96 2.84 32.04 2.57
C GLY A 96 3.37 31.46 3.88
N CYS A 97 4.36 30.56 3.83
CA CYS A 97 4.96 29.97 5.03
C CYS A 97 5.86 30.95 5.79
N PHE A 98 6.47 31.91 5.10
CA PHE A 98 7.28 32.99 5.69
C PHE A 98 7.33 34.18 4.72
N ASP A 99 7.77 35.34 5.20
CA ASP A 99 7.96 36.55 4.39
C ASP A 99 9.27 36.51 3.57
N PHE A 100 9.44 37.49 2.68
CA PHE A 100 10.58 37.55 1.77
C PHE A 100 11.91 37.63 2.51
N GLU A 101 11.98 38.44 3.58
CA GLU A 101 13.20 38.69 4.33
C GLU A 101 13.64 37.46 5.11
N THR A 102 12.69 36.79 5.76
CA THR A 102 12.92 35.54 6.47
C THR A 102 13.42 34.47 5.50
N GLY A 103 12.76 34.32 4.35
CA GLY A 103 13.18 33.38 3.33
C GLY A 103 14.58 33.66 2.80
N LEU A 104 14.90 34.93 2.53
CA LEU A 104 16.22 35.35 2.04
C LEU A 104 17.31 35.14 3.09
N ALA A 105 17.03 35.44 4.37
CA ALA A 105 17.98 35.22 5.46
C ALA A 105 18.29 33.73 5.65
N LEU A 106 17.27 32.88 5.62
CA LEU A 106 17.44 31.42 5.67
C LEU A 106 18.28 30.93 4.49
N VAL A 107 17.96 31.36 3.27
CA VAL A 107 18.70 30.94 2.08
C VAL A 107 20.14 31.44 2.07
N LYS A 108 20.39 32.69 2.50
CA LYS A 108 21.75 33.21 2.67
C LYS A 108 22.56 32.31 3.60
N ARG A 109 22.00 32.00 4.78
CA ARG A 109 22.64 31.14 5.77
C ARG A 109 22.88 29.72 5.24
N ARG A 110 21.91 29.14 4.53
CA ARG A 110 22.06 27.85 3.85
C ARG A 110 23.20 27.87 2.85
N GLY A 111 23.28 28.90 2.00
CA GLY A 111 24.33 29.07 1.01
C GLY A 111 25.72 29.17 1.62
N GLU A 112 25.88 29.93 2.70
CA GLU A 112 27.13 30.03 3.46
C GLU A 112 27.57 28.69 4.03
N LEU A 113 26.67 27.98 4.71
CA LEU A 113 26.95 26.69 5.35
C LEU A 113 27.31 25.62 4.32
N MET A 114 26.54 25.51 3.24
CA MET A 114 26.81 24.56 2.17
C MET A 114 28.12 24.88 1.43
N SER A 115 28.44 26.17 1.25
CA SER A 115 29.70 26.58 0.63
C SER A 115 30.93 26.25 1.48
N GLY A 116 30.77 25.97 2.77
CA GLY A 116 31.85 25.61 3.69
C GLY A 116 32.34 24.17 3.57
N ALA A 117 31.59 23.29 2.90
CA ALA A 117 31.98 21.90 2.70
C ALA A 117 33.06 21.79 1.60
N ALA A 118 34.25 21.34 1.98
CA ALA A 118 35.38 21.16 1.07
C ALA A 118 35.53 19.70 0.60
N GLY A 119 36.27 19.50 -0.50
CA GLY A 119 36.77 18.18 -0.90
C GLY A 119 35.82 17.31 -1.74
N GLY A 120 34.66 17.83 -2.15
CA GLY A 120 33.71 17.10 -2.98
C GLY A 120 33.20 17.87 -4.20
N THR A 121 32.55 17.16 -5.11
CA THR A 121 31.94 17.69 -6.33
C THR A 121 30.68 16.90 -6.67
N MET A 122 30.06 17.21 -7.81
CA MET A 122 28.86 16.53 -8.30
C MET A 122 28.99 16.16 -9.77
N ALA A 123 28.34 15.09 -10.19
CA ALA A 123 28.24 14.68 -11.58
C ALA A 123 26.84 14.15 -11.90
N ALA A 124 26.28 14.55 -13.03
CA ALA A 124 25.06 13.95 -13.55
C ALA A 124 25.39 12.73 -14.40
N VAL A 125 24.62 11.65 -14.25
CA VAL A 125 24.66 10.48 -15.11
C VAL A 125 23.37 10.43 -15.91
N LEU A 126 23.49 10.47 -17.23
CA LEU A 126 22.37 10.49 -18.17
C LEU A 126 22.17 9.11 -18.81
N GLY A 127 20.92 8.65 -18.89
CA GLY A 127 20.55 7.38 -19.52
C GLY A 127 20.94 6.14 -18.71
N ALA A 128 21.08 6.29 -17.39
CA ALA A 128 21.29 5.19 -16.45
C ALA A 128 20.06 5.03 -15.57
N GLU A 129 19.64 3.79 -15.34
CA GLU A 129 18.58 3.50 -14.38
C GLU A 129 19.13 3.66 -12.95
N PRO A 130 18.38 4.23 -12.01
CA PRO A 130 18.83 4.45 -10.64
C PRO A 130 19.41 3.22 -9.94
N GLU A 131 18.84 2.05 -10.19
CA GLU A 131 19.24 0.78 -9.57
C GLU A 131 20.67 0.37 -10.01
N GLN A 132 21.04 0.66 -11.27
CA GLN A 132 22.39 0.39 -11.77
C GLN A 132 23.44 1.30 -11.12
N LEU A 133 23.02 2.51 -10.73
CA LEU A 133 23.89 3.44 -10.00
C LEU A 133 24.02 3.03 -8.53
N GLU A 134 22.94 2.59 -7.89
CA GLU A 134 22.99 2.09 -6.50
C GLU A 134 23.97 0.90 -6.36
N GLU A 135 24.00 -0.02 -7.33
CA GLU A 135 24.99 -1.10 -7.38
C GLU A 135 26.42 -0.58 -7.61
N LEU A 136 26.62 0.38 -8.52
CA LEU A 136 27.94 0.97 -8.81
C LEU A 136 28.54 1.68 -7.59
N LEU A 137 27.67 2.31 -6.79
CA LEU A 137 28.05 3.12 -5.63
C LEU A 137 28.27 2.28 -4.36
N ALA A 138 27.85 1.01 -4.35
CA ALA A 138 28.01 0.13 -3.21
C ALA A 138 29.50 0.05 -2.76
N GLY A 139 29.77 0.45 -1.51
CA GLY A 139 31.12 0.45 -0.95
C GLY A 139 31.99 1.66 -1.34
N THR A 140 31.42 2.67 -2.01
CA THR A 140 32.10 3.94 -2.32
C THR A 140 31.68 5.05 -1.34
N GLY A 141 32.45 6.14 -1.32
CA GLY A 141 32.12 7.39 -0.64
C GLY A 141 31.23 8.32 -1.46
N VAL A 142 30.58 7.86 -2.54
CA VAL A 142 29.74 8.68 -3.41
C VAL A 142 28.25 8.40 -3.15
N ASP A 143 27.47 9.46 -2.96
CA ASP A 143 26.03 9.42 -2.72
C ASP A 143 25.23 9.84 -3.95
N ILE A 144 23.98 9.41 -4.02
CA ILE A 144 23.01 10.01 -4.95
C ILE A 144 22.49 11.31 -4.33
N ALA A 145 22.69 12.43 -5.02
CA ALA A 145 22.25 13.75 -4.59
C ALA A 145 20.89 14.16 -5.18
N ASN A 146 20.56 13.72 -6.39
CA ASN A 146 19.28 14.05 -7.01
C ASN A 146 18.76 12.91 -7.89
N TYR A 147 17.46 12.64 -7.79
CA TYR A 147 16.72 11.87 -8.78
C TYR A 147 15.90 12.84 -9.62
N ASN A 148 16.45 13.32 -10.74
CA ASN A 148 15.87 14.43 -11.52
C ASN A 148 14.84 13.97 -12.55
N SER A 149 15.10 12.87 -13.24
CA SER A 149 14.17 12.27 -14.20
C SER A 149 14.47 10.78 -14.33
N PRO A 150 13.65 9.98 -15.05
CA PRO A 150 13.98 8.59 -15.32
C PRO A 150 15.32 8.41 -16.03
N GLU A 151 15.82 9.45 -16.71
CA GLU A 151 17.04 9.41 -17.50
C GLU A 151 18.16 10.25 -16.88
N GLN A 152 17.99 10.82 -15.68
CA GLN A 152 18.98 11.70 -15.06
C GLN A 152 19.02 11.56 -13.55
N VAL A 153 20.17 11.10 -13.05
CA VAL A 153 20.52 11.04 -11.63
C VAL A 153 21.77 11.88 -11.41
N VAL A 154 21.88 12.55 -10.27
CA VAL A 154 23.07 13.32 -9.89
C VAL A 154 23.73 12.65 -8.70
N LEU A 155 25.04 12.49 -8.81
CA LEU A 155 25.92 11.91 -7.80
C LEU A 155 26.73 13.02 -7.12
N ALA A 156 27.07 12.83 -5.85
CA ALA A 156 27.87 13.75 -5.06
C ALA A 156 28.85 12.99 -4.17
N GLY A 157 30.09 13.47 -4.09
CA GLY A 157 31.10 12.84 -3.25
C GLY A 157 32.51 13.40 -3.49
N PRO A 158 33.55 12.75 -2.95
CA PRO A 158 34.93 13.16 -3.14
C PRO A 158 35.28 13.16 -4.62
N LYS A 159 36.03 14.18 -5.05
CA LYS A 159 36.36 14.35 -6.47
C LYS A 159 37.07 13.13 -7.07
N ASP A 160 38.06 12.59 -6.36
CA ASP A 160 38.87 11.48 -6.86
C ASP A 160 38.03 10.20 -6.99
N GLU A 161 37.07 9.98 -6.08
CA GLU A 161 36.15 8.84 -6.16
C GLU A 161 35.17 8.99 -7.34
N LEU A 162 34.58 10.16 -7.53
CA LEU A 162 33.72 10.45 -8.69
C LEU A 162 34.48 10.27 -10.00
N ASP A 163 35.72 10.76 -10.09
CA ASP A 163 36.56 10.61 -11.28
C ASP A 163 36.87 9.12 -11.57
N SER A 164 37.10 8.31 -10.52
CA SER A 164 37.34 6.86 -10.64
C SER A 164 36.12 6.06 -11.14
N LEU A 165 34.91 6.54 -10.84
CA LEU A 165 33.65 5.89 -11.24
C LEU A 165 33.21 6.27 -12.65
N SER A 166 33.69 7.41 -13.17
CA SER A 166 33.26 7.95 -14.47
C SER A 166 33.41 6.95 -15.64
N GLY A 167 34.47 6.12 -15.64
CA GLY A 167 34.71 5.10 -16.66
C GLY A 167 33.88 3.82 -16.51
N ARG A 168 33.17 3.67 -15.39
CA ARG A 168 32.35 2.49 -15.04
C ARG A 168 30.85 2.81 -15.06
N ALA A 169 30.48 4.08 -15.29
CA ALA A 169 29.10 4.50 -15.29
C ALA A 169 28.32 3.87 -16.46
N PRO A 170 27.12 3.33 -16.23
CA PRO A 170 26.29 2.70 -17.28
C PRO A 170 25.69 3.72 -18.27
N GLY A 171 25.86 5.02 -18.03
CA GLY A 171 25.33 6.11 -18.85
C GLY A 171 26.34 7.23 -19.09
N LYS A 172 25.90 8.30 -19.75
CA LYS A 172 26.76 9.46 -20.07
C LYS A 172 27.05 10.25 -18.80
N TRP A 173 28.33 10.31 -18.43
CA TRP A 173 28.83 11.11 -17.31
C TRP A 173 28.98 12.58 -17.69
N VAL A 174 28.44 13.48 -16.87
CA VAL A 174 28.51 14.93 -17.05
C VAL A 174 28.92 15.58 -15.74
N PRO A 175 30.19 16.02 -15.59
CA PRO A 175 30.62 16.78 -14.42
C PRO A 175 29.82 18.07 -14.28
N LEU A 176 29.36 18.37 -13.06
CA LEU A 176 28.63 19.61 -12.78
C LEU A 176 29.61 20.69 -12.30
N SER A 177 29.36 21.93 -12.69
CA SER A 177 30.17 23.09 -12.28
C SER A 177 29.77 23.56 -10.87
N VAL A 178 29.87 22.66 -9.89
CA VAL A 178 29.56 22.91 -8.48
C VAL A 178 30.69 22.34 -7.64
N SER A 179 31.26 23.14 -6.74
CA SER A 179 32.42 22.77 -5.92
C SER A 179 32.07 22.18 -4.55
N VAL A 180 30.81 21.75 -4.38
CA VAL A 180 30.30 21.21 -3.11
C VAL A 180 29.47 19.95 -3.38
N PRO A 181 29.63 18.88 -2.59
CA PRO A 181 28.86 17.64 -2.74
C PRO A 181 27.45 17.80 -2.13
N SER A 182 26.61 18.65 -2.72
CA SER A 182 25.28 18.96 -2.17
C SER A 182 24.38 17.73 -2.03
N HIS A 183 23.45 17.74 -1.08
CA HIS A 183 22.44 16.68 -0.90
C HIS A 183 23.04 15.29 -0.61
N SER A 184 24.17 15.26 0.10
CA SER A 184 24.90 14.03 0.45
C SER A 184 25.28 14.02 1.93
N ARG A 185 25.84 12.91 2.40
CA ARG A 185 26.38 12.76 3.77
C ARG A 185 27.40 13.84 4.13
N TYR A 186 28.14 14.36 3.16
CA TYR A 186 29.14 15.41 3.39
C TYR A 186 28.52 16.77 3.78
N MET A 187 27.20 16.92 3.64
CA MET A 187 26.47 18.10 4.08
C MET A 187 25.90 17.97 5.50
N GLU A 188 26.10 16.85 6.21
CA GLU A 188 25.60 16.69 7.58
C GLU A 188 26.04 17.82 8.54
N PRO A 189 27.31 18.29 8.54
CA PRO A 189 27.71 19.41 9.38
C PRO A 189 26.97 20.72 9.04
N ALA A 190 26.75 20.97 7.74
CA ALA A 190 26.00 22.12 7.27
C ALA A 190 24.52 22.02 7.67
N ALA A 191 23.92 20.83 7.60
CA ALA A 191 22.55 20.59 8.02
C ALA A 191 22.36 20.79 9.53
N ALA A 192 23.33 20.33 10.34
CA ALA A 192 23.31 20.54 11.80
C ALA A 192 23.39 22.03 12.15
N ALA A 193 24.34 22.77 11.55
CA ALA A 193 24.47 24.22 11.76
C ALA A 193 23.29 25.02 11.19
N PHE A 194 22.57 24.48 10.20
CA PHE A 194 21.38 25.12 9.65
C PHE A 194 20.16 24.95 10.56
N ALA A 195 20.10 23.89 11.37
CA ALA A 195 19.04 23.70 12.36
C ALA A 195 18.97 24.91 13.32
N GLU A 196 20.12 25.41 13.76
CA GLU A 196 20.20 26.62 14.61
C GLU A 196 19.61 27.87 13.93
N ALA A 197 19.66 27.97 12.60
CA ALA A 197 19.08 29.09 11.85
C ALA A 197 17.57 28.95 11.65
N LEU A 198 17.04 27.72 11.77
CA LEU A 198 15.61 27.45 11.77
C LEU A 198 15.01 27.63 13.17
N ASP A 199 15.82 27.46 14.21
CA ASP A 199 15.42 27.71 15.60
C ASP A 199 15.03 29.18 15.78
N GLY A 200 13.78 29.42 16.17
CA GLY A 200 13.23 30.77 16.34
C GLY A 200 12.59 31.38 15.09
N VAL A 201 12.66 30.71 13.94
CA VAL A 201 11.92 31.12 12.74
C VAL A 201 10.52 30.51 12.76
N ARG A 202 9.49 31.36 12.72
CA ARG A 202 8.11 30.90 12.58
C ARG A 202 7.82 30.55 11.13
N ILE A 203 7.72 29.26 10.84
CA ILE A 203 7.28 28.75 9.54
C ILE A 203 5.80 28.38 9.65
N ALA A 204 4.94 29.13 8.97
CA ALA A 204 3.51 28.87 8.92
C ALA A 204 3.18 27.68 8.01
N GLU A 205 1.96 27.16 8.13
CA GLU A 205 1.46 26.10 7.25
C GLU A 205 1.26 26.63 5.82
N PRO A 206 1.60 25.82 4.79
CA PRO A 206 1.40 26.21 3.39
C PRO A 206 -0.08 26.42 3.05
N ARG A 207 -0.44 27.58 2.50
CA ARG A 207 -1.81 27.86 2.00
C ARG A 207 -2.14 27.14 0.70
N VAL A 208 -1.09 26.81 -0.06
CA VAL A 208 -1.15 25.99 -1.27
C VAL A 208 -0.22 24.80 -1.04
N PRO A 209 -0.61 23.57 -1.38
CA PRO A 209 0.24 22.39 -1.16
C PRO A 209 1.62 22.53 -1.79
N VAL A 210 2.68 22.44 -0.98
CA VAL A 210 4.08 22.47 -1.43
C VAL A 210 4.65 21.06 -1.39
N ILE A 211 5.23 20.56 -2.48
CA ILE A 211 5.85 19.24 -2.53
C ILE A 211 7.28 19.28 -1.97
N SER A 212 7.56 18.43 -0.97
CA SER A 212 8.88 18.37 -0.36
C SER A 212 9.89 17.58 -1.21
N ASN A 213 11.14 18.07 -1.27
CA ASN A 213 12.23 17.33 -1.94
C ASN A 213 12.67 16.07 -1.19
N VAL A 214 12.40 15.97 0.12
CA VAL A 214 12.81 14.83 0.95
C VAL A 214 11.78 13.69 0.90
N THR A 215 10.49 14.01 0.97
CA THR A 215 9.41 13.01 1.04
C THR A 215 8.71 12.80 -0.30
N ALA A 216 8.87 13.72 -1.26
CA ALA A 216 8.10 13.77 -2.50
C ALA A 216 6.57 13.81 -2.26
N ARG A 217 6.15 14.41 -1.14
CA ARG A 217 4.74 14.59 -0.71
C ARG A 217 4.51 16.03 -0.24
N PRO A 218 3.25 16.49 -0.17
CA PRO A 218 2.93 17.78 0.42
C PRO A 218 3.44 17.90 1.86
N TYR A 219 4.00 19.05 2.23
CA TYR A 219 4.32 19.37 3.63
C TYR A 219 3.09 19.15 4.53
N GLN A 220 3.28 18.49 5.68
CA GLN A 220 2.26 18.39 6.74
C GLN A 220 2.51 19.43 7.83
N ALA A 221 1.49 19.64 8.68
CA ALA A 221 1.57 20.57 9.80
C ALA A 221 2.75 20.22 10.73
N GLY A 222 3.59 21.22 11.03
CA GLY A 222 4.71 21.09 11.97
C GLY A 222 5.99 20.44 11.42
N GLU A 223 6.03 19.99 10.16
CA GLU A 223 7.20 19.28 9.63
C GLU A 223 8.21 20.19 8.91
N ALA A 224 7.89 21.48 8.70
CA ALA A 224 8.61 22.31 7.74
C ALA A 224 10.10 22.51 8.08
N ALA A 225 10.40 22.79 9.35
CA ALA A 225 11.77 22.99 9.81
C ALA A 225 12.62 21.71 9.67
N ASP A 226 12.10 20.55 10.11
CA ASP A 226 12.83 19.28 10.00
C ASP A 226 13.11 18.90 8.54
N LEU A 227 12.11 19.06 7.67
CA LEU A 227 12.27 18.73 6.25
C LEU A 227 13.28 19.65 5.56
N LEU A 228 13.29 20.96 5.84
CA LEU A 228 14.28 21.90 5.30
C LEU A 228 15.71 21.60 5.79
N ARG A 229 15.86 21.22 7.06
CA ARG A 229 17.14 20.76 7.61
C ARG A 229 17.62 19.50 6.91
N ARG A 230 16.76 18.47 6.82
CA ARG A 230 17.09 17.19 6.18
C ARG A 230 17.38 17.33 4.70
N GLN A 231 16.71 18.26 4.01
CA GLN A 231 16.91 18.54 2.59
C GLN A 231 18.38 18.83 2.26
N ILE A 232 19.15 19.44 3.16
CA ILE A 232 20.56 19.80 2.92
C ILE A 232 21.45 18.56 2.72
N CYS A 233 21.20 17.47 3.47
CA CYS A 233 22.03 16.26 3.48
C CYS A 233 21.34 15.02 2.91
N ASN A 234 20.11 15.13 2.40
CA ASN A 234 19.38 14.02 1.78
C ASN A 234 19.15 14.27 0.28
N PRO A 235 18.96 13.20 -0.52
CA PRO A 235 18.75 13.32 -1.95
C PRO A 235 17.48 14.13 -2.27
N VAL A 236 17.54 14.94 -3.33
CA VAL A 236 16.36 15.61 -3.90
C VAL A 236 15.56 14.62 -4.75
N ARG A 237 14.36 14.27 -4.29
CA ARG A 237 13.46 13.31 -4.93
C ARG A 237 12.52 13.97 -5.94
N TRP A 238 13.10 14.72 -6.89
CA TRP A 238 12.34 15.50 -7.88
C TRP A 238 11.44 14.63 -8.77
N LEU A 239 11.97 13.52 -9.29
CA LEU A 239 11.24 12.56 -10.11
C LEU A 239 9.98 12.04 -9.39
N ASP A 240 10.11 11.66 -8.12
CA ASP A 240 9.00 11.15 -7.33
C ASP A 240 7.96 12.25 -7.05
N GLY A 241 8.40 13.49 -6.85
CA GLY A 241 7.53 14.65 -6.68
C GLY A 241 6.72 14.95 -7.94
N LEU A 242 7.36 14.94 -9.12
CA LEU A 242 6.67 15.10 -10.40
C LEU A 242 5.66 13.98 -10.65
N ARG A 243 6.02 12.73 -10.35
CA ARG A 243 5.12 11.58 -10.51
C ARG A 243 3.95 11.63 -9.52
N TYR A 244 4.16 12.08 -8.28
CA TYR A 244 3.07 12.36 -7.34
C TYR A 244 2.08 13.38 -7.91
N LEU A 245 2.57 14.53 -8.40
CA LEU A 245 1.75 15.58 -9.01
C LEU A 245 0.95 15.06 -10.21
N MET A 246 1.58 14.30 -11.10
CA MET A 246 0.89 13.63 -12.22
C MET A 246 -0.20 12.67 -11.74
N GLY A 247 0.06 11.93 -10.65
CA GLY A 247 -0.89 11.03 -9.99
C GLY A 247 -2.08 11.77 -9.35
N GLN A 248 -1.88 13.00 -8.87
CA GLN A 248 -2.96 13.89 -8.41
C GLN A 248 -3.76 14.55 -9.54
N GLY A 249 -3.44 14.23 -10.81
CA GLY A 249 -4.16 14.78 -11.96
C GLY A 249 -3.60 16.10 -12.48
N VAL A 250 -2.44 16.56 -12.00
CA VAL A 250 -1.73 17.71 -12.58
C VAL A 250 -1.31 17.36 -14.01
N ARG A 251 -1.56 18.28 -14.94
CA ARG A 251 -1.27 18.10 -16.39
C ARG A 251 -0.42 19.22 -16.96
N GLU A 252 -0.38 20.36 -16.29
CA GLU A 252 0.37 21.54 -16.70
C GLU A 252 1.38 21.89 -15.61
N LEU A 253 2.60 22.20 -16.03
CA LEU A 253 3.67 22.69 -15.18
C LEU A 253 4.14 24.02 -15.74
N GLU A 254 4.22 25.01 -14.87
CA GLU A 254 4.72 26.34 -15.19
C GLU A 254 5.99 26.58 -14.38
N GLU A 255 7.13 26.74 -15.06
CA GLU A 255 8.40 27.06 -14.41
C GLU A 255 8.49 28.57 -14.20
N ILE A 256 8.58 28.99 -12.94
CA ILE A 256 8.62 30.39 -12.53
C ILE A 256 10.04 30.72 -12.06
N GLY A 257 10.68 31.67 -12.72
CA GLY A 257 12.06 32.07 -12.47
C GLY A 257 12.96 31.90 -13.70
N PRO A 258 14.28 31.94 -13.54
CA PRO A 258 15.19 31.89 -14.66
C PRO A 258 15.40 30.46 -15.15
N GLY A 259 15.27 30.24 -16.45
CA GLY A 259 15.63 28.96 -17.10
C GLY A 259 14.41 28.20 -17.60
N ASP A 260 14.64 26.97 -18.04
CA ASP A 260 13.63 26.06 -18.59
C ASP A 260 13.94 24.57 -18.24
N VAL A 261 14.76 24.37 -17.21
CA VAL A 261 15.32 23.05 -16.87
C VAL A 261 14.23 22.16 -16.30
N LEU A 262 13.37 22.68 -15.42
CA LEU A 262 12.32 21.89 -14.79
C LEU A 262 11.22 21.52 -15.79
N GLY A 263 10.92 22.40 -16.74
CA GLY A 263 10.06 22.11 -17.89
C GLY A 263 10.59 20.97 -18.75
N LYS A 264 11.89 20.96 -19.04
CA LYS A 264 12.53 19.83 -19.75
C LYS A 264 12.46 18.53 -18.97
N LEU A 265 12.72 18.56 -17.65
CA LEU A 265 12.60 17.38 -16.79
C LEU A 265 11.16 16.87 -16.72
N TRP A 266 10.18 17.75 -16.71
CA TRP A 266 8.76 17.43 -16.81
C TRP A 266 8.43 16.71 -18.12
N ASP A 267 8.89 17.23 -19.25
CA ASP A 267 8.65 16.62 -20.56
C ASP A 267 9.31 15.25 -20.73
N VAL A 268 10.53 15.08 -20.19
CA VAL A 268 11.18 13.75 -20.11
C VAL A 268 10.32 12.82 -19.25
N THR A 269 9.93 13.26 -18.05
CA THR A 269 9.14 12.43 -17.13
C THR A 269 7.78 12.03 -17.72
N ARG A 270 7.10 12.94 -18.44
CA ARG A 270 5.81 12.67 -19.12
C ARG A 270 5.91 11.65 -20.24
N ARG A 271 7.03 11.63 -20.96
CA ARG A 271 7.30 10.67 -22.05
C ARG A 271 7.62 9.28 -21.55
N HIS A 272 7.97 9.16 -20.27
CA HIS A 272 8.26 7.90 -19.59
C HIS A 272 7.23 7.66 -18.47
N PRO A 273 5.94 7.48 -18.80
CA PRO A 273 4.92 7.16 -17.81
C PRO A 273 5.22 5.76 -17.26
N VAL A 274 5.79 5.74 -16.06
CA VAL A 274 5.85 4.58 -15.18
C VAL A 274 4.70 4.73 -14.18
N GLU A 275 4.07 3.61 -13.82
CA GLU A 275 3.19 3.49 -12.66
C GLU A 275 3.76 4.24 -11.45
N THR A 276 2.89 4.95 -10.72
CA THR A 276 3.23 5.81 -9.58
C THR A 276 4.26 5.16 -8.65
N PRO A 277 5.46 5.75 -8.43
CA PRO A 277 6.50 5.15 -7.59
C PRO A 277 6.18 5.38 -6.12
N ALA A 278 6.44 4.34 -5.34
CA ALA A 278 6.41 4.42 -3.91
C ALA A 278 7.74 4.92 -3.33
N ALA A 279 7.70 5.16 -2.02
CA ALA A 279 8.73 5.82 -1.25
C ALA A 279 10.08 5.09 -1.34
N ARG A 280 11.12 5.78 -1.83
CA ARG A 280 12.51 5.48 -1.50
C ARG A 280 12.73 5.73 -0.02
N ASP A 281 13.20 4.71 0.67
CA ASP A 281 13.76 4.80 2.02
C ASP A 281 14.99 5.70 2.01
N SER A 282 14.98 6.73 2.83
CA SER A 282 16.21 7.15 3.49
C SER A 282 16.46 6.17 4.62
N GLY A 283 17.41 5.26 4.42
CA GLY A 283 17.95 4.37 5.45
C GLY A 283 18.58 5.17 6.57
N GLY A 284 17.76 5.64 7.51
CA GLY A 284 18.17 5.91 8.88
C GLY A 284 17.87 4.66 9.67
N ALA A 285 18.92 3.97 10.12
CA ALA A 285 18.81 2.87 11.06
C ALA A 285 18.11 3.36 12.34
N PHE A 286 16.80 3.23 12.41
CA PHE A 286 16.09 3.18 13.68
C PHE A 286 16.37 1.81 14.26
N GLY A 287 17.10 1.81 15.38
CA GLY A 287 17.65 0.61 16.00
C GLY A 287 16.66 -0.55 16.05
N SER A 288 16.92 -1.57 15.24
CA SER A 288 16.41 -2.93 15.40
C SER A 288 17.07 -3.53 16.64
N GLY A 289 16.46 -3.29 17.80
CA GLY A 289 17.05 -3.73 19.06
C GLY A 289 16.24 -3.40 20.30
N VAL A 290 14.91 -3.54 20.26
CA VAL A 290 14.17 -3.71 21.51
C VAL A 290 13.99 -5.22 21.72
N PRO A 291 14.66 -5.84 22.70
CA PRO A 291 14.37 -7.22 23.04
C PRO A 291 12.91 -7.31 23.48
N ALA A 292 12.21 -8.35 23.02
CA ALA A 292 10.90 -8.71 23.54
C ALA A 292 11.00 -8.82 25.07
N ARG A 293 10.51 -7.79 25.77
CA ARG A 293 10.18 -7.88 27.19
C ARG A 293 8.71 -8.26 27.25
N ASP A 294 8.40 -9.16 28.17
CA ASP A 294 7.04 -9.57 28.51
C ASP A 294 6.22 -8.32 28.83
N SER A 295 5.43 -7.84 27.87
CA SER A 295 4.62 -6.64 28.00
C SER A 295 3.40 -6.99 28.86
N GLY A 296 3.17 -6.28 29.95
CA GLY A 296 2.01 -6.52 30.84
C GLY A 296 0.64 -6.20 30.22
N ILE A 297 0.57 -5.91 28.92
CA ILE A 297 -0.64 -5.47 28.20
C ILE A 297 -1.12 -6.58 27.26
N ALA A 298 -2.34 -7.09 27.51
CA ALA A 298 -3.01 -8.00 26.59
C ALA A 298 -3.82 -7.22 25.54
N LEU A 299 -3.40 -7.25 24.28
CA LEU A 299 -4.07 -6.53 23.18
C LEU A 299 -5.42 -7.17 22.79
N GLY A 300 -6.39 -6.31 22.50
CA GLY A 300 -7.73 -6.69 22.03
C GLY A 300 -8.66 -7.27 23.12
N SER A 301 -9.84 -7.70 22.69
CA SER A 301 -10.95 -8.10 23.55
C SER A 301 -10.70 -9.45 24.25
N ALA A 302 -10.86 -9.45 25.58
CA ALA A 302 -10.83 -10.68 26.38
C ALA A 302 -12.01 -11.60 26.09
N GLU A 303 -13.19 -11.04 25.81
CA GLU A 303 -14.36 -11.83 25.41
C GLU A 303 -14.14 -12.53 24.07
N PHE A 304 -13.50 -11.85 23.11
CA PHE A 304 -13.13 -12.46 21.83
C PHE A 304 -12.20 -13.66 22.06
N ARG A 305 -11.15 -13.48 22.89
CA ARG A 305 -10.23 -14.56 23.25
C ARG A 305 -10.94 -15.76 23.87
N ALA A 306 -11.92 -15.52 24.74
CA ALA A 306 -12.72 -16.57 25.35
C ALA A 306 -13.64 -17.28 24.34
N ASP A 307 -14.40 -16.53 23.53
CA ASP A 307 -15.35 -17.07 22.55
C ASP A 307 -14.65 -17.90 21.44
N TYR A 308 -13.44 -17.49 21.05
CA TYR A 308 -12.64 -18.16 20.03
C TYR A 308 -11.60 -19.13 20.62
N ARG A 309 -11.49 -19.23 21.95
CA ARG A 309 -10.50 -20.07 22.66
C ARG A 309 -9.06 -19.80 22.21
N VAL A 310 -8.72 -18.53 22.05
CA VAL A 310 -7.40 -18.08 21.60
C VAL A 310 -6.66 -17.27 22.65
N ARG A 311 -5.34 -17.45 22.74
CA ARG A 311 -4.50 -16.71 23.70
C ARG A 311 -4.19 -15.26 23.28
N HIS A 312 -4.23 -14.98 21.97
CA HIS A 312 -4.14 -13.63 21.42
C HIS A 312 -5.44 -13.26 20.71
N ALA A 313 -5.81 -11.98 20.72
CA ALA A 313 -6.92 -11.47 19.89
C ALA A 313 -6.49 -11.38 18.41
N TYR A 314 -6.16 -12.54 17.85
CA TYR A 314 -5.51 -12.73 16.57
C TYR A 314 -6.09 -13.96 15.87
N LEU A 315 -6.27 -13.87 14.56
CA LEU A 315 -6.67 -14.99 13.71
C LEU A 315 -5.82 -15.04 12.45
N ALA A 316 -5.59 -16.24 11.93
CA ALA A 316 -5.17 -16.44 10.55
C ALA A 316 -6.40 -16.51 9.64
N GLY A 317 -6.58 -15.52 8.77
CA GLY A 317 -7.69 -15.46 7.81
C GLY A 317 -7.59 -16.55 6.75
N SER A 318 -8.71 -16.88 6.11
CA SER A 318 -8.70 -17.92 5.08
C SER A 318 -8.02 -17.45 3.79
N MET A 319 -7.47 -18.43 3.07
CA MET A 319 -6.90 -18.25 1.74
C MET A 319 -7.41 -19.41 0.87
N PHE A 320 -8.13 -19.06 -0.20
CA PHE A 320 -8.85 -19.98 -1.10
C PHE A 320 -8.04 -21.20 -1.57
N LYS A 321 -8.74 -22.23 -2.08
CA LYS A 321 -8.15 -23.47 -2.64
C LYS A 321 -7.24 -24.22 -1.67
N GLY A 322 -7.52 -24.13 -0.36
CA GLY A 322 -6.74 -24.78 0.67
C GLY A 322 -5.35 -24.18 0.89
N ILE A 323 -5.07 -22.95 0.41
CA ILE A 323 -3.82 -22.24 0.73
C ILE A 323 -3.74 -22.02 2.25
N ALA A 324 -4.85 -21.60 2.88
CA ALA A 324 -5.03 -21.77 4.31
C ALA A 324 -5.36 -23.24 4.57
N SER A 325 -4.29 -24.04 4.65
CA SER A 325 -4.35 -25.49 4.62
C SER A 325 -4.83 -26.08 5.96
N ALA A 326 -5.13 -27.38 5.94
CA ALA A 326 -5.37 -28.13 7.18
C ALA A 326 -4.14 -28.05 8.13
N ASP A 327 -2.92 -28.10 7.59
CA ASP A 327 -1.70 -28.04 8.40
C ASP A 327 -1.52 -26.68 9.09
N LEU A 328 -1.87 -25.60 8.39
CA LEU A 328 -1.87 -24.24 8.95
C LEU A 328 -2.87 -24.12 10.10
N VAL A 329 -4.11 -24.59 9.87
CA VAL A 329 -5.17 -24.56 10.88
C VAL A 329 -4.83 -25.44 12.09
N ILE A 330 -4.29 -26.64 11.87
CA ILE A 330 -3.85 -27.54 12.94
C ILE A 330 -2.74 -26.90 13.76
N ARG A 331 -1.75 -26.26 13.11
CA ARG A 331 -0.66 -25.61 13.82
C ARG A 331 -1.15 -24.46 14.68
N MET A 332 -2.01 -23.60 14.14
CA MET A 332 -2.67 -22.53 14.90
C MET A 332 -3.43 -23.08 16.11
N GLY A 333 -4.30 -24.08 15.89
CA GLY A 333 -5.10 -24.71 16.94
C GLY A 333 -4.27 -25.29 18.08
N ARG A 334 -3.18 -25.99 17.76
CA ARG A 334 -2.25 -26.56 18.76
C ARG A 334 -1.50 -25.51 19.57
N ALA A 335 -1.27 -24.34 19.00
CA ALA A 335 -0.63 -23.22 19.69
C ALA A 335 -1.61 -22.42 20.58
N GLY A 336 -2.88 -22.82 20.68
CA GLY A 336 -3.91 -22.02 21.37
C GLY A 336 -4.26 -20.74 20.60
N LEU A 337 -4.15 -20.79 19.28
CA LEU A 337 -4.60 -19.77 18.33
C LEU A 337 -5.66 -20.40 17.41
N MET A 338 -6.18 -19.64 16.45
CA MET A 338 -7.17 -20.15 15.49
C MET A 338 -6.89 -19.62 14.08
N GLY A 339 -7.09 -20.48 13.09
CA GLY A 339 -7.13 -20.10 11.67
C GLY A 339 -8.39 -20.64 10.99
N PHE A 340 -8.75 -20.01 9.86
CA PHE A 340 -9.86 -20.46 9.02
C PHE A 340 -9.37 -21.27 7.83
N PHE A 341 -9.88 -22.50 7.68
CA PHE A 341 -9.59 -23.34 6.52
C PHE A 341 -10.12 -22.70 5.23
N GLY A 342 -9.27 -22.69 4.20
CA GLY A 342 -9.53 -22.09 2.90
C GLY A 342 -10.43 -22.89 1.97
N ALA A 343 -11.71 -23.04 2.33
CA ALA A 343 -12.66 -23.86 1.57
C ALA A 343 -13.04 -23.28 0.19
N GLY A 344 -12.86 -21.97 -0.03
CA GLY A 344 -13.22 -21.30 -1.28
C GLY A 344 -12.67 -21.99 -2.53
N GLY A 345 -13.56 -22.47 -3.39
CA GLY A 345 -13.22 -23.16 -4.65
C GLY A 345 -12.80 -24.62 -4.51
N LEU A 346 -12.87 -25.23 -3.33
CA LEU A 346 -12.75 -26.68 -3.16
C LEU A 346 -14.11 -27.37 -3.32
N THR A 347 -14.09 -28.66 -3.64
CA THR A 347 -15.28 -29.52 -3.65
C THR A 347 -15.67 -29.92 -2.21
N LEU A 348 -16.92 -30.36 -2.01
CA LEU A 348 -17.38 -30.83 -0.70
C LEU A 348 -16.57 -32.02 -0.16
N ASP A 349 -16.10 -32.90 -1.05
CA ASP A 349 -15.25 -34.04 -0.68
C ASP A 349 -13.87 -33.58 -0.18
N GLU A 350 -13.24 -32.64 -0.89
CA GLU A 350 -11.98 -32.03 -0.45
C GLU A 350 -12.13 -31.29 0.88
N ILE A 351 -13.25 -30.57 1.09
CA ILE A 351 -13.57 -29.93 2.37
C ILE A 351 -13.74 -30.98 3.46
N GLY A 352 -14.48 -32.06 3.21
CA GLY A 352 -14.69 -33.17 4.16
C GLY A 352 -13.38 -33.83 4.58
N GLN A 353 -12.49 -34.13 3.63
CA GLN A 353 -11.18 -34.72 3.91
C GLN A 353 -10.28 -33.79 4.73
N ALA A 354 -10.33 -32.48 4.48
CA ALA A 354 -9.61 -31.51 5.29
C ALA A 354 -10.15 -31.45 6.73
N LEU A 355 -11.47 -31.46 6.90
CA LEU A 355 -12.12 -31.52 8.22
C LEU A 355 -11.75 -32.79 8.98
N ASP A 356 -11.76 -33.96 8.34
CA ASP A 356 -11.31 -35.22 8.94
C ASP A 356 -9.87 -35.12 9.48
N ARG A 357 -8.98 -34.44 8.77
CA ARG A 357 -7.61 -34.21 9.23
C ARG A 357 -7.56 -33.26 10.43
N ILE A 358 -8.25 -32.13 10.34
CA ILE A 358 -8.24 -31.09 11.39
C ILE A 358 -8.83 -31.65 12.69
N GLU A 359 -10.01 -32.27 12.63
CA GLU A 359 -10.72 -32.80 13.78
C GLU A 359 -9.96 -33.96 14.43
N ARG A 360 -9.34 -34.84 13.63
CA ARG A 360 -8.47 -35.90 14.18
C ARG A 360 -7.26 -35.33 14.92
N ALA A 361 -6.72 -34.20 14.47
CA ALA A 361 -5.50 -33.62 15.02
C ALA A 361 -5.74 -32.71 16.23
N LEU A 362 -6.89 -32.03 16.31
CA LEU A 362 -7.24 -31.09 17.37
C LEU A 362 -8.25 -31.65 18.39
N GLY A 363 -8.98 -32.71 18.04
CA GLY A 363 -10.03 -33.28 18.87
C GLY A 363 -11.34 -32.48 18.81
N PRO A 364 -12.37 -32.92 19.57
CA PRO A 364 -13.73 -32.35 19.51
C PRO A 364 -13.81 -30.91 20.03
N ASP A 365 -12.85 -30.48 20.85
CA ASP A 365 -12.77 -29.14 21.43
C ASP A 365 -11.78 -28.21 20.71
N GLY A 366 -11.23 -28.68 19.59
CA GLY A 366 -10.23 -27.96 18.80
C GLY A 366 -10.70 -26.59 18.31
N ALA A 367 -9.84 -25.57 18.46
CA ALA A 367 -10.10 -24.23 17.98
C ALA A 367 -9.75 -24.13 16.47
N TYR A 368 -10.76 -24.20 15.61
CA TYR A 368 -10.63 -23.97 14.17
C TYR A 368 -11.90 -23.37 13.59
N GLY A 369 -11.77 -22.74 12.42
CA GLY A 369 -12.93 -22.33 11.64
C GLY A 369 -12.81 -22.72 10.17
N VAL A 370 -13.89 -22.52 9.42
CA VAL A 370 -13.94 -22.77 7.98
C VAL A 370 -14.45 -21.53 7.25
N ASN A 371 -13.84 -21.20 6.12
CA ASN A 371 -14.36 -20.15 5.27
C ASN A 371 -15.69 -20.57 4.62
N LEU A 372 -16.68 -19.69 4.67
CA LEU A 372 -17.89 -19.77 3.87
C LEU A 372 -17.87 -18.61 2.88
N LEU A 373 -17.53 -18.92 1.63
CA LEU A 373 -17.38 -17.93 0.57
C LEU A 373 -18.69 -17.79 -0.21
N TYR A 374 -19.21 -16.57 -0.30
CA TYR A 374 -20.40 -16.29 -1.10
C TYR A 374 -20.08 -16.33 -2.60
N GLY A 375 -20.87 -17.07 -3.38
CA GLY A 375 -20.83 -17.09 -4.84
C GLY A 375 -22.16 -16.60 -5.44
N PHE A 376 -22.11 -15.60 -6.33
CA PHE A 376 -23.30 -14.96 -6.91
C PHE A 376 -24.27 -15.93 -7.62
N ASP A 377 -23.77 -17.06 -8.13
CA ASP A 377 -24.56 -18.05 -8.90
C ASP A 377 -24.70 -19.41 -8.18
N GLU A 378 -24.27 -19.53 -6.92
CA GLU A 378 -24.07 -20.82 -6.25
C GLU A 378 -24.72 -20.93 -4.86
N GLU A 379 -25.95 -20.41 -4.68
CA GLU A 379 -26.70 -20.59 -3.42
C GLU A 379 -26.87 -22.08 -3.05
N GLY A 380 -26.88 -22.97 -4.05
CA GLY A 380 -26.84 -24.42 -3.85
C GLY A 380 -25.56 -24.91 -3.18
N LEU A 381 -24.37 -24.45 -3.63
CA LEU A 381 -23.09 -24.85 -3.03
C LEU A 381 -22.93 -24.30 -1.62
N GLU A 382 -23.36 -23.06 -1.38
CA GLU A 382 -23.39 -22.48 -0.02
C GLU A 382 -24.23 -23.34 0.91
N ARG A 383 -25.44 -23.74 0.48
CA ARG A 383 -26.33 -24.60 1.24
C ARG A 383 -25.70 -25.96 1.55
N GLU A 384 -25.13 -26.63 0.55
CA GLU A 384 -24.49 -27.93 0.73
C GLU A 384 -23.27 -27.87 1.65
N THR A 385 -22.51 -26.77 1.57
CA THR A 385 -21.39 -26.51 2.47
C THR A 385 -21.89 -26.31 3.89
N VAL A 386 -22.93 -25.48 4.11
CA VAL A 386 -23.58 -25.32 5.43
C VAL A 386 -24.09 -26.65 5.96
N ASP A 387 -24.70 -27.49 5.12
CA ASP A 387 -25.16 -28.82 5.52
C ASP A 387 -24.00 -29.72 6.00
N LEU A 388 -22.86 -29.69 5.31
CA LEU A 388 -21.65 -30.38 5.75
C LEU A 388 -21.16 -29.84 7.10
N LEU A 389 -21.03 -28.52 7.24
CA LEU A 389 -20.54 -27.89 8.47
C LEU A 389 -21.44 -28.18 9.67
N LEU A 390 -22.77 -28.17 9.48
CA LEU A 390 -23.73 -28.52 10.53
C LEU A 390 -23.63 -30.00 10.93
N ARG A 391 -23.49 -30.92 9.98
CA ARG A 391 -23.30 -32.36 10.27
C ARG A 391 -22.00 -32.66 11.01
N ARG A 392 -20.95 -31.87 10.75
CA ARG A 392 -19.64 -31.98 11.40
C ARG A 392 -19.51 -31.14 12.68
N ASP A 393 -20.58 -30.44 13.05
CA ASP A 393 -20.63 -29.54 14.21
C ASP A 393 -19.54 -28.45 14.23
N VAL A 394 -19.16 -27.95 13.05
CA VAL A 394 -18.18 -26.85 12.94
C VAL A 394 -18.74 -25.59 13.59
N ARG A 395 -18.03 -25.08 14.61
CA ARG A 395 -18.51 -24.01 15.49
C ARG A 395 -18.19 -22.59 15.01
N HIS A 396 -17.23 -22.41 14.11
CA HIS A 396 -16.79 -21.09 13.65
C HIS A 396 -16.70 -21.04 12.12
N VAL A 397 -17.27 -19.99 11.53
CA VAL A 397 -17.08 -19.67 10.10
C VAL A 397 -16.60 -18.25 9.89
N GLU A 398 -15.75 -18.07 8.88
CA GLU A 398 -15.44 -16.77 8.30
C GLU A 398 -16.34 -16.59 7.07
N ALA A 399 -17.35 -15.72 7.18
CA ALA A 399 -18.25 -15.37 6.09
C ALA A 399 -17.63 -14.24 5.26
N ALA A 400 -17.23 -14.56 4.02
CA ALA A 400 -16.53 -13.63 3.14
C ALA A 400 -17.25 -13.45 1.79
N ALA A 401 -17.03 -12.30 1.15
CA ALA A 401 -17.61 -11.90 -0.14
C ALA A 401 -19.15 -11.75 -0.17
N TYR A 402 -19.82 -11.77 0.98
CA TYR A 402 -21.26 -11.57 1.06
C TYR A 402 -21.65 -10.14 0.70
N SER A 403 -22.59 -10.00 -0.25
CA SER A 403 -23.26 -8.72 -0.54
C SER A 403 -24.54 -8.52 0.27
N ARG A 404 -25.06 -9.61 0.86
CA ARG A 404 -26.27 -9.65 1.69
C ARG A 404 -26.23 -10.89 2.59
N VAL A 405 -26.98 -10.87 3.69
CA VAL A 405 -27.20 -12.07 4.51
C VAL A 405 -28.11 -13.06 3.76
N THR A 406 -27.74 -14.33 3.74
CA THR A 406 -28.42 -15.42 3.01
C THR A 406 -29.13 -16.37 3.96
N ALA A 407 -30.11 -17.13 3.45
CA ALA A 407 -30.81 -18.13 4.26
C ALA A 407 -29.89 -19.28 4.75
N PRO A 408 -28.95 -19.83 3.96
CA PRO A 408 -27.98 -20.80 4.44
C PRO A 408 -27.11 -20.28 5.60
N LEU A 409 -26.62 -19.04 5.52
CA LEU A 409 -25.83 -18.43 6.59
C LEU A 409 -26.63 -18.22 7.88
N VAL A 410 -27.88 -17.76 7.76
CA VAL A 410 -28.80 -17.62 8.91
C VAL A 410 -29.07 -18.98 9.55
N ARG A 411 -29.32 -20.02 8.75
CA ARG A 411 -29.47 -21.38 9.25
C ARG A 411 -28.22 -21.84 10.01
N TYR A 412 -27.04 -21.67 9.41
CA TYR A 412 -25.77 -22.02 10.07
C TYR A 412 -25.65 -21.35 11.45
N ARG A 413 -25.85 -20.03 11.50
CA ARG A 413 -25.70 -19.22 12.73
C ARG A 413 -26.65 -19.67 13.84
N TYR A 414 -27.89 -19.99 13.51
CA TYR A 414 -28.95 -20.17 14.51
C TYR A 414 -29.39 -21.60 14.74
N SER A 415 -28.92 -22.59 13.97
CA SER A 415 -29.08 -23.99 14.37
C SER A 415 -28.43 -24.21 15.74
N GLY A 416 -29.16 -24.81 16.67
CA GLY A 416 -28.77 -25.00 18.07
C GLY A 416 -28.89 -23.75 18.96
N ALA A 417 -29.46 -22.64 18.47
CA ALA A 417 -29.68 -21.46 19.29
C ALA A 417 -30.76 -21.73 20.35
N HIS A 418 -30.49 -21.29 21.58
CA HIS A 418 -31.35 -21.56 22.73
C HIS A 418 -31.19 -20.46 23.79
N ARG A 419 -32.02 -20.48 24.83
CA ARG A 419 -31.79 -19.67 26.03
C ARG A 419 -31.01 -20.47 27.06
N ASP A 420 -29.99 -19.86 27.67
CA ASP A 420 -29.24 -20.48 28.76
C ASP A 420 -30.09 -20.58 30.06
N ALA A 421 -29.51 -21.15 31.12
CA ALA A 421 -30.20 -21.30 32.41
C ALA A 421 -30.64 -19.97 33.06
N SER A 422 -30.06 -18.85 32.63
CA SER A 422 -30.42 -17.49 33.07
C SER A 422 -31.42 -16.80 32.13
N GLY A 423 -31.87 -17.48 31.07
CA GLY A 423 -32.79 -16.94 30.07
C GLY A 423 -32.12 -16.11 28.97
N ARG A 424 -30.78 -16.01 28.96
CA ARG A 424 -30.06 -15.22 27.94
C ARG A 424 -30.03 -15.95 26.60
N PRO A 425 -30.26 -15.26 25.48
CA PRO A 425 -30.18 -15.88 24.15
C PRO A 425 -28.73 -16.25 23.82
N VAL A 426 -28.52 -17.49 23.35
CA VAL A 426 -27.22 -18.04 22.99
C VAL A 426 -27.29 -18.64 21.58
N ALA A 427 -26.41 -18.19 20.70
CA ALA A 427 -26.10 -18.87 19.45
C ALA A 427 -24.80 -19.67 19.63
N VAL A 428 -24.87 -20.98 19.44
CA VAL A 428 -23.76 -21.92 19.67
C VAL A 428 -22.75 -21.99 18.51
N ARG A 429 -22.98 -21.26 17.43
CA ARG A 429 -22.12 -21.19 16.24
C ARG A 429 -21.78 -19.75 15.94
N HIS A 430 -20.52 -19.47 15.66
CA HIS A 430 -19.96 -18.14 15.49
C HIS A 430 -19.78 -17.82 14.00
N VAL A 431 -20.21 -16.63 13.61
CA VAL A 431 -19.97 -16.07 12.28
C VAL A 431 -19.06 -14.86 12.46
N LEU A 432 -17.84 -14.93 11.91
CA LEU A 432 -16.97 -13.79 11.71
C LEU A 432 -17.25 -13.22 10.32
N ALA A 433 -17.89 -12.06 10.25
CA ALA A 433 -18.25 -11.45 8.98
C ALA A 433 -17.10 -10.58 8.48
N LYS A 434 -16.45 -10.97 7.38
CA LYS A 434 -15.38 -10.19 6.77
C LYS A 434 -15.94 -9.25 5.72
N VAL A 435 -15.84 -7.95 5.95
CA VAL A 435 -16.58 -6.91 5.20
C VAL A 435 -15.70 -5.69 4.93
N SER A 436 -15.89 -5.06 3.76
CA SER A 436 -15.22 -3.80 3.38
C SER A 436 -16.19 -2.61 3.29
N ARG A 437 -17.51 -2.84 3.45
CA ARG A 437 -18.56 -1.86 3.19
C ARG A 437 -19.53 -1.69 4.36
N PRO A 438 -19.86 -0.45 4.76
CA PRO A 438 -20.77 -0.18 5.88
C PRO A 438 -22.15 -0.81 5.74
N GLU A 439 -22.76 -0.82 4.54
CA GLU A 439 -24.09 -1.38 4.33
C GLU A 439 -24.14 -2.90 4.54
N VAL A 440 -23.05 -3.60 4.19
CA VAL A 440 -22.92 -5.04 4.44
C VAL A 440 -22.66 -5.27 5.93
N ALA A 441 -21.76 -4.50 6.54
CA ALA A 441 -21.47 -4.59 7.98
C ALA A 441 -22.75 -4.43 8.82
N SER A 442 -23.56 -3.41 8.52
CA SER A 442 -24.86 -3.16 9.16
C SER A 442 -25.80 -4.37 9.02
N ALA A 443 -25.93 -4.96 7.83
CA ALA A 443 -26.75 -6.16 7.63
C ALA A 443 -26.33 -7.35 8.51
N PHE A 444 -25.03 -7.50 8.79
CA PHE A 444 -24.51 -8.54 9.69
C PHE A 444 -24.66 -8.21 11.17
N MET A 445 -24.62 -6.92 11.54
CA MET A 445 -24.81 -6.44 12.91
C MET A 445 -26.28 -6.49 13.36
N ARG A 446 -27.22 -6.57 12.41
CA ARG A 446 -28.67 -6.68 12.68
C ARG A 446 -29.11 -8.13 12.89
N PRO A 447 -30.29 -8.35 13.50
CA PRO A 447 -30.90 -9.66 13.52
C PRO A 447 -31.29 -10.11 12.10
N ALA A 448 -31.42 -11.42 11.91
CA ALA A 448 -31.86 -11.94 10.61
C ALA A 448 -33.27 -11.43 10.29
N PRO A 449 -33.57 -11.07 9.02
CA PRO A 449 -34.90 -10.61 8.65
C PRO A 449 -35.97 -11.64 9.01
N ARG A 450 -37.09 -11.20 9.60
CA ARG A 450 -38.15 -12.11 10.07
C ARG A 450 -38.68 -13.02 8.97
N ALA A 451 -38.81 -12.51 7.74
CA ALA A 451 -39.21 -13.29 6.58
C ALA A 451 -38.26 -14.47 6.26
N VAL A 452 -36.95 -14.31 6.52
CA VAL A 452 -35.96 -15.39 6.34
C VAL A 452 -36.11 -16.43 7.46
N LEU A 453 -36.29 -15.99 8.71
CA LEU A 453 -36.52 -16.88 9.86
C LEU A 453 -37.80 -17.70 9.69
N ASP A 454 -38.92 -17.06 9.37
CA ASP A 454 -40.22 -17.73 9.16
C ASP A 454 -40.15 -18.71 7.97
N ARG A 455 -39.37 -18.39 6.93
CA ARG A 455 -39.11 -19.31 5.83
C ARG A 455 -38.34 -20.54 6.31
N LEU A 456 -37.25 -20.36 7.05
CA LEU A 456 -36.44 -21.48 7.57
C LEU A 456 -37.24 -22.37 8.52
N VAL A 457 -38.15 -21.80 9.32
CA VAL A 457 -39.06 -22.58 10.17
C VAL A 457 -40.04 -23.40 9.34
N ARG A 458 -40.67 -22.81 8.33
CA ARG A 458 -41.58 -23.54 7.42
C ARG A 458 -40.89 -24.65 6.64
N GLU A 459 -39.62 -24.45 6.27
CA GLU A 459 -38.80 -25.45 5.59
C GLU A 459 -38.25 -26.53 6.55
N GLY A 460 -38.51 -26.42 7.87
CA GLY A 460 -37.99 -27.33 8.89
C GLY A 460 -36.48 -27.23 9.12
N ALA A 461 -35.85 -26.16 8.60
CA ALA A 461 -34.42 -25.91 8.71
C ALA A 461 -34.02 -25.26 10.05
N LEU A 462 -34.99 -24.62 10.72
CA LEU A 462 -34.91 -24.16 12.12
C LEU A 462 -36.22 -24.50 12.84
N SER A 463 -36.14 -24.72 14.14
CA SER A 463 -37.30 -24.77 15.03
C SER A 463 -37.84 -23.36 15.32
N ALA A 464 -39.10 -23.29 15.77
CA ALA A 464 -39.69 -22.03 16.21
C ALA A 464 -38.90 -21.39 17.37
N ALA A 465 -38.42 -22.20 18.31
CA ALA A 465 -37.62 -21.74 19.45
C ALA A 465 -36.26 -21.16 19.02
N GLU A 466 -35.56 -21.80 18.08
CA GLU A 466 -34.32 -21.26 17.51
C GLU A 466 -34.57 -19.93 16.80
N ALA A 467 -35.66 -19.82 16.03
CA ALA A 467 -36.03 -18.60 15.31
C ALA A 467 -36.43 -17.45 16.25
N GLU A 468 -37.07 -17.73 17.38
CA GLU A 468 -37.35 -16.74 18.42
C GLU A 468 -36.06 -16.18 19.02
N VAL A 469 -35.12 -17.06 19.40
CA VAL A 469 -33.79 -16.64 19.90
C VAL A 469 -33.00 -15.88 18.84
N ALA A 470 -33.07 -16.31 17.57
CA ALA A 470 -32.38 -15.68 16.45
C ALA A 470 -32.80 -14.21 16.23
N ALA A 471 -34.04 -13.84 16.57
CA ALA A 471 -34.53 -12.48 16.41
C ALA A 471 -33.93 -11.49 17.44
N GLU A 472 -33.29 -12.00 18.51
CA GLU A 472 -32.68 -11.20 19.58
C GLU A 472 -31.15 -11.08 19.45
N LEU A 473 -30.55 -11.75 18.46
CA LEU A 473 -29.11 -11.83 18.28
C LEU A 473 -28.70 -11.23 16.93
N PRO A 474 -27.50 -10.66 16.82
CA PRO A 474 -26.96 -10.25 15.54
C PRO A 474 -26.56 -11.49 14.73
N VAL A 475 -26.68 -11.40 13.40
CA VAL A 475 -26.20 -12.44 12.47
C VAL A 475 -24.71 -12.70 12.70
N SER A 476 -23.92 -11.66 12.94
CA SER A 476 -22.54 -11.76 13.38
C SER A 476 -22.27 -10.84 14.56
N ALA A 477 -21.63 -11.40 15.59
CA ALA A 477 -21.15 -10.63 16.74
C ALA A 477 -19.67 -10.21 16.57
N ASP A 478 -19.04 -10.53 15.44
CA ASP A 478 -17.63 -10.29 15.15
C ASP A 478 -17.46 -9.82 13.72
N ILE A 479 -17.29 -8.51 13.54
CA ILE A 479 -17.14 -7.88 12.23
C ILE A 479 -15.65 -7.68 11.97
N CYS A 480 -15.10 -8.37 10.99
CA CYS A 480 -13.73 -8.16 10.53
C CYS A 480 -13.73 -7.16 9.38
N VAL A 481 -13.23 -5.96 9.63
CA VAL A 481 -13.11 -4.91 8.62
C VAL A 481 -11.90 -5.21 7.74
N GLU A 482 -12.15 -5.50 6.47
CA GLU A 482 -11.12 -5.76 5.48
C GLU A 482 -10.83 -4.48 4.69
N ALA A 483 -9.66 -3.89 4.97
CA ALA A 483 -9.11 -2.75 4.25
C ALA A 483 -8.41 -3.22 2.96
N ASP A 484 -7.32 -2.57 2.57
CA ASP A 484 -6.49 -3.03 1.44
C ASP A 484 -5.81 -4.37 1.77
N SER A 485 -6.15 -5.43 1.02
CA SER A 485 -5.78 -6.82 1.31
C SER A 485 -5.39 -7.60 0.06
N ALA A 486 -4.82 -8.80 0.25
CA ALA A 486 -4.54 -9.73 -0.83
C ALA A 486 -5.83 -10.33 -1.40
N GLY A 487 -5.85 -10.62 -2.71
CA GLY A 487 -7.06 -11.14 -3.34
C GLY A 487 -8.09 -10.02 -3.53
N HIS A 488 -9.38 -10.34 -3.48
CA HIS A 488 -10.44 -9.35 -3.67
C HIS A 488 -10.37 -8.24 -2.63
N THR A 489 -10.26 -7.00 -3.10
CA THR A 489 -10.25 -5.82 -2.23
C THR A 489 -10.79 -4.59 -2.96
N ASP A 490 -11.43 -3.71 -2.20
CA ASP A 490 -11.87 -2.39 -2.67
C ASP A 490 -10.77 -1.31 -2.49
N GLY A 491 -9.55 -1.69 -2.06
CA GLY A 491 -8.39 -0.81 -1.88
C GLY A 491 -8.61 0.30 -0.84
N ARG A 492 -9.35 -0.01 0.22
CA ARG A 492 -9.77 0.99 1.23
C ARG A 492 -8.67 1.20 2.27
N SER A 493 -8.51 2.45 2.71
CA SER A 493 -7.61 2.80 3.81
C SER A 493 -8.18 2.33 5.16
N PRO A 494 -7.41 1.61 5.98
CA PRO A 494 -7.87 1.20 7.31
C PRO A 494 -8.14 2.40 8.22
N TYR A 495 -7.39 3.50 8.07
CA TYR A 495 -7.55 4.72 8.87
C TYR A 495 -8.90 5.42 8.68
N ALA A 496 -9.52 5.25 7.52
CA ALA A 496 -10.85 5.79 7.24
C ALA A 496 -11.95 4.77 7.55
N LEU A 497 -11.73 3.50 7.18
CA LEU A 497 -12.76 2.48 7.25
C LEU A 497 -12.99 1.98 8.68
N MET A 498 -11.94 1.73 9.47
CA MET A 498 -12.07 1.22 10.83
C MET A 498 -12.92 2.14 11.72
N PRO A 499 -12.61 3.44 11.85
CA PRO A 499 -13.43 4.32 12.70
C PRO A 499 -14.88 4.49 12.23
N ALA A 500 -15.15 4.30 10.93
CA ALA A 500 -16.51 4.33 10.40
C ALA A 500 -17.31 3.10 10.84
N ILE A 501 -16.73 1.90 10.76
CA ILE A 501 -17.40 0.66 11.18
C ILE A 501 -17.52 0.57 12.70
N VAL A 502 -16.54 1.09 13.47
CA VAL A 502 -16.64 1.18 14.94
C VAL A 502 -17.83 2.04 15.36
N ARG A 503 -18.02 3.20 14.72
CA ARG A 503 -19.19 4.06 14.96
C ARG A 503 -20.50 3.38 14.56
N LEU A 504 -20.53 2.74 13.39
CA LEU A 504 -21.69 1.95 12.95
C LEU A 504 -22.04 0.85 13.96
N ARG A 505 -21.04 0.16 14.53
CA ARG A 505 -21.27 -0.83 15.59
C ARG A 505 -21.97 -0.19 16.77
N ASP A 506 -21.50 0.96 17.25
CA ASP A 506 -22.10 1.64 18.39
C ASP A 506 -23.57 2.05 18.10
N GLU A 507 -23.86 2.49 16.87
CA GLU A 507 -25.23 2.80 16.40
C GLU A 507 -26.13 1.56 16.42
N GLU A 508 -25.68 0.43 15.86
CA GLU A 508 -26.46 -0.82 15.82
C GLU A 508 -26.64 -1.43 17.22
N MET A 509 -25.64 -1.30 18.09
CA MET A 509 -25.76 -1.69 19.51
C MET A 509 -26.83 -0.85 20.23
N ALA A 510 -26.86 0.46 20.02
CA ALA A 510 -27.86 1.35 20.61
C ALA A 510 -29.27 1.07 20.06
N ALA A 511 -29.39 0.76 18.77
CA ALA A 511 -30.67 0.47 18.12
C ALA A 511 -31.29 -0.86 18.58
N HIS A 512 -30.48 -1.88 18.84
CA HIS A 512 -30.96 -3.23 19.12
C HIS A 512 -30.83 -3.67 20.59
N GLY A 513 -30.04 -2.98 21.40
CA GLY A 513 -29.93 -3.25 22.84
C GLY A 513 -29.35 -4.63 23.18
N TYR A 514 -28.43 -5.15 22.35
CA TYR A 514 -27.83 -6.47 22.56
C TYR A 514 -27.11 -6.56 23.91
N GLY A 515 -27.30 -7.69 24.60
CA GLY A 515 -26.67 -7.94 25.91
C GLY A 515 -25.15 -8.17 25.87
N ARG A 516 -24.58 -8.43 24.68
CA ARG A 516 -23.13 -8.54 24.46
C ARG A 516 -22.73 -7.58 23.34
N ARG A 517 -21.59 -6.92 23.52
CA ARG A 517 -21.04 -5.98 22.53
C ARG A 517 -20.59 -6.73 21.28
N ILE A 518 -21.07 -6.29 20.11
CA ILE A 518 -20.51 -6.70 18.82
C ILE A 518 -19.06 -6.20 18.75
N ARG A 519 -18.13 -7.08 18.41
CA ARG A 519 -16.71 -6.75 18.29
C ARG A 519 -16.36 -6.39 16.85
N VAL A 520 -15.44 -5.44 16.70
CA VAL A 520 -14.94 -5.00 15.39
C VAL A 520 -13.45 -5.26 15.33
N GLY A 521 -13.03 -6.16 14.46
CA GLY A 521 -11.61 -6.44 14.20
C GLY A 521 -11.13 -5.82 12.89
N ALA A 522 -9.81 -5.87 12.67
CA ALA A 522 -9.16 -5.31 11.49
C ALA A 522 -8.40 -6.37 10.69
N SER A 523 -8.44 -6.24 9.37
CA SER A 523 -7.61 -7.00 8.43
C SER A 523 -7.23 -6.14 7.21
N GLY A 524 -6.23 -6.60 6.46
CA GLY A 524 -5.65 -5.84 5.35
C GLY A 524 -4.53 -4.88 5.81
N GLY A 525 -3.38 -4.95 5.16
CA GLY A 525 -2.20 -4.14 5.50
C GLY A 525 -1.44 -4.53 6.77
N ILE A 526 -1.89 -5.54 7.52
CA ILE A 526 -1.26 -5.95 8.79
C ILE A 526 -0.15 -6.97 8.53
N GLY A 527 1.10 -6.49 8.50
CA GLY A 527 2.30 -7.33 8.36
C GLY A 527 3.46 -6.95 9.28
N SER A 528 3.32 -5.89 10.09
CA SER A 528 4.36 -5.42 11.01
C SER A 528 3.75 -5.04 12.36
N PRO A 529 4.56 -4.98 13.44
CA PRO A 529 4.10 -4.59 14.77
C PRO A 529 3.43 -3.21 14.79
N GLU A 530 3.93 -2.27 13.98
CA GLU A 530 3.37 -0.92 13.84
C GLU A 530 1.96 -0.96 13.25
N ALA A 531 1.74 -1.76 12.20
CA ALA A 531 0.44 -1.91 11.58
C ALA A 531 -0.57 -2.59 12.54
N ALA A 532 -0.12 -3.61 13.28
CA ALA A 532 -0.94 -4.26 14.30
C ALA A 532 -1.28 -3.29 15.45
N ALA A 533 -0.30 -2.56 15.98
CA ALA A 533 -0.50 -1.54 17.01
C ALA A 533 -1.47 -0.45 16.54
N ALA A 534 -1.31 0.05 15.32
CA ALA A 534 -2.21 1.05 14.73
C ALA A 534 -3.65 0.53 14.64
N ALA A 535 -3.87 -0.72 14.25
CA ALA A 535 -5.20 -1.32 14.22
C ALA A 535 -5.88 -1.30 15.61
N PHE A 536 -5.15 -1.68 16.66
CA PHE A 536 -5.67 -1.63 18.03
C PHE A 536 -5.95 -0.19 18.50
N VAL A 537 -5.10 0.78 18.14
CA VAL A 537 -5.34 2.21 18.41
C VAL A 537 -6.61 2.72 17.72
N LEU A 538 -6.88 2.25 16.49
CA LEU A 538 -8.10 2.58 15.75
C LEU A 538 -9.37 1.89 16.33
N GLY A 539 -9.24 1.11 17.39
CA GLY A 539 -10.36 0.48 18.09
C GLY A 539 -10.63 -0.96 17.70
N ALA A 540 -9.67 -1.65 17.07
CA ALA A 540 -9.81 -3.08 16.78
C ALA A 540 -9.89 -3.91 18.08
N ASP A 541 -10.91 -4.77 18.17
CA ASP A 541 -11.06 -5.76 19.24
C ASP A 541 -10.20 -7.02 18.97
N PHE A 542 -9.82 -7.26 17.71
CA PHE A 542 -8.94 -8.34 17.27
C PHE A 542 -8.33 -8.00 15.90
N ILE A 543 -7.28 -8.71 15.49
CA ILE A 543 -6.69 -8.56 14.15
C ILE A 543 -6.69 -9.88 13.37
N VAL A 544 -6.72 -9.79 12.05
CA VAL A 544 -6.65 -10.94 11.15
C VAL A 544 -5.57 -10.69 10.09
N THR A 545 -4.66 -11.65 9.93
CA THR A 545 -3.62 -11.61 8.90
C THR A 545 -3.92 -12.57 7.76
N GLY A 546 -3.39 -12.28 6.57
CA GLY A 546 -3.56 -13.11 5.38
C GLY A 546 -2.24 -13.31 4.65
N SER A 547 -1.74 -12.25 3.98
CA SER A 547 -0.55 -12.35 3.12
C SER A 547 0.64 -13.02 3.81
N VAL A 548 1.01 -12.56 5.02
CA VAL A 548 2.15 -13.10 5.79
C VAL A 548 2.03 -14.61 6.03
N ASN A 549 0.81 -15.11 6.22
CA ASN A 549 0.54 -16.53 6.49
C ASN A 549 0.74 -17.39 5.23
N GLN A 550 0.67 -16.82 4.03
CA GLN A 550 0.93 -17.56 2.78
C GLN A 550 2.41 -17.91 2.61
N CYS A 551 3.32 -17.11 3.20
CA CYS A 551 4.76 -17.33 3.15
C CYS A 551 5.23 -18.09 4.39
N THR A 552 4.62 -19.25 4.63
CA THR A 552 4.90 -20.14 5.78
C THR A 552 5.05 -21.59 5.30
N PRO A 553 5.75 -22.45 6.04
CA PRO A 553 5.82 -23.88 5.72
C PRO A 553 4.45 -24.53 5.65
N GLU A 554 3.52 -24.13 6.51
CA GLU A 554 2.19 -24.72 6.62
C GLU A 554 1.24 -24.30 5.49
N ALA A 555 1.49 -23.20 4.79
CA ALA A 555 0.61 -22.75 3.71
C ALA A 555 0.57 -23.75 2.54
N GLY A 556 -0.64 -24.04 2.07
CA GLY A 556 -0.93 -24.97 0.96
C GLY A 556 -0.67 -24.36 -0.41
N THR A 557 0.56 -23.91 -0.64
CA THR A 557 1.05 -23.40 -1.93
C THR A 557 2.46 -23.93 -2.20
N SER A 558 2.96 -23.75 -3.42
CA SER A 558 4.27 -24.28 -3.80
C SER A 558 5.43 -23.54 -3.14
N ASP A 559 6.54 -24.23 -2.95
CA ASP A 559 7.78 -23.63 -2.46
C ASP A 559 8.25 -22.47 -3.34
N ALA A 560 8.08 -22.58 -4.67
CA ALA A 560 8.40 -21.49 -5.60
C ALA A 560 7.57 -20.22 -5.34
N VAL A 561 6.30 -20.36 -4.96
CA VAL A 561 5.48 -19.21 -4.53
C VAL A 561 5.98 -18.66 -3.19
N LYS A 562 6.38 -19.52 -2.24
CA LYS A 562 6.90 -19.08 -0.94
C LYS A 562 8.24 -18.35 -1.07
N ASP A 563 9.13 -18.84 -1.94
CA ASP A 563 10.39 -18.17 -2.31
C ASP A 563 10.12 -16.80 -2.95
N LEU A 564 9.15 -16.72 -3.87
CA LEU A 564 8.71 -15.44 -4.46
C LEU A 564 8.21 -14.47 -3.39
N LEU A 565 7.30 -14.92 -2.51
CA LEU A 565 6.72 -14.11 -1.44
C LEU A 565 7.76 -13.59 -0.44
N ALA A 566 8.77 -14.40 -0.11
CA ALA A 566 9.85 -14.03 0.81
C ALA A 566 10.74 -12.89 0.26
N GLY A 567 10.79 -12.73 -1.07
CA GLY A 567 11.58 -11.70 -1.76
C GLY A 567 10.82 -10.43 -2.15
N LEU A 568 9.54 -10.30 -1.75
CA LEU A 568 8.73 -9.11 -2.04
C LEU A 568 9.05 -7.96 -1.08
N ASP A 569 9.05 -6.75 -1.60
CA ASP A 569 8.98 -5.50 -0.82
C ASP A 569 7.55 -4.92 -0.89
N VAL A 570 7.27 -3.84 -0.15
CA VAL A 570 5.96 -3.19 0.01
C VAL A 570 5.35 -2.78 -1.33
N GLN A 571 6.19 -2.42 -2.30
CA GLN A 571 5.77 -1.94 -3.62
C GLN A 571 5.56 -3.07 -4.64
N ASP A 572 5.87 -4.31 -4.28
CA ASP A 572 5.93 -5.43 -5.21
C ASP A 572 4.58 -6.14 -5.42
N THR A 573 3.47 -5.43 -5.17
CA THR A 573 2.10 -5.87 -5.47
C THR A 573 1.44 -4.95 -6.49
N ALA A 574 0.40 -5.44 -7.15
CA ALA A 574 -0.40 -4.69 -8.11
C ALA A 574 -1.85 -5.15 -8.10
N TYR A 575 -2.74 -4.29 -8.58
CA TYR A 575 -4.13 -4.65 -8.84
C TYR A 575 -4.26 -5.31 -10.23
N ALA A 576 -4.98 -6.43 -10.27
CA ALA A 576 -5.34 -7.15 -11.48
C ALA A 576 -6.84 -7.44 -11.51
N PRO A 577 -7.46 -7.67 -12.67
CA PRO A 577 -8.85 -8.09 -12.76
C PRO A 577 -9.10 -9.39 -11.97
N ALA A 578 -10.26 -9.51 -11.34
CA ALA A 578 -10.70 -10.74 -10.70
C ALA A 578 -11.28 -11.70 -11.75
N GLY A 579 -10.88 -12.97 -11.75
CA GLY A 579 -11.34 -13.94 -12.75
C GLY A 579 -12.81 -14.39 -12.60
N ASP A 580 -13.35 -14.32 -11.39
CA ASP A 580 -14.73 -14.67 -11.03
C ASP A 580 -15.73 -13.56 -11.35
N MET A 581 -15.30 -12.30 -11.30
CA MET A 581 -16.09 -11.10 -11.62
C MET A 581 -15.43 -10.26 -12.73
N PHE A 582 -14.84 -10.95 -13.71
CA PHE A 582 -14.01 -10.34 -14.76
C PHE A 582 -14.77 -9.29 -15.57
N GLU A 583 -16.00 -9.61 -15.98
CA GLU A 583 -16.83 -8.72 -16.78
C GLU A 583 -17.27 -7.44 -16.04
N LEU A 584 -17.36 -7.51 -14.71
CA LEU A 584 -17.75 -6.39 -13.84
C LEU A 584 -16.57 -5.45 -13.52
N GLY A 585 -15.34 -5.85 -13.88
CA GLY A 585 -14.15 -5.07 -13.60
C GLY A 585 -13.75 -5.07 -12.13
N ALA A 586 -14.19 -6.06 -11.35
CA ALA A 586 -13.70 -6.26 -10.00
C ALA A 586 -12.18 -6.51 -10.05
N GLN A 587 -11.48 -6.08 -9.00
CA GLN A 587 -10.04 -6.20 -8.92
C GLN A 587 -9.63 -7.05 -7.71
N VAL A 588 -8.47 -7.68 -7.86
CA VAL A 588 -7.75 -8.39 -6.82
C VAL A 588 -6.33 -7.81 -6.72
N GLN A 589 -5.77 -7.85 -5.52
CA GLN A 589 -4.37 -7.53 -5.32
C GLN A 589 -3.50 -8.79 -5.37
N VAL A 590 -2.43 -8.72 -6.16
CA VAL A 590 -1.54 -9.83 -6.50
C VAL A 590 -0.08 -9.41 -6.45
N ALA A 591 0.84 -10.37 -6.29
CA ALA A 591 2.26 -10.13 -6.46
C ALA A 591 2.57 -9.67 -7.90
N ARG A 592 3.49 -8.71 -8.01
CA ARG A 592 3.97 -8.14 -9.27
C ARG A 592 5.42 -8.52 -9.54
N LYS A 593 6.29 -8.50 -8.54
CA LYS A 593 7.68 -8.92 -8.73
C LYS A 593 7.75 -10.43 -8.89
N GLY A 594 8.56 -10.89 -9.84
CA GLY A 594 8.73 -12.32 -10.14
C GLY A 594 7.64 -12.94 -11.04
N THR A 595 6.59 -12.20 -11.41
CA THR A 595 5.52 -12.69 -12.29
C THR A 595 5.04 -11.61 -13.26
N LEU A 596 4.60 -11.98 -14.46
CA LEU A 596 3.97 -11.08 -15.43
C LEU A 596 2.44 -11.18 -15.40
N PHE A 597 1.87 -12.02 -14.52
CA PHE A 597 0.43 -12.21 -14.41
C PHE A 597 -0.35 -10.89 -14.33
N PRO A 598 -0.01 -9.89 -13.47
CA PRO A 598 -0.84 -8.69 -13.35
C PRO A 598 -0.90 -7.88 -14.65
N ALA A 599 0.23 -7.75 -15.35
CA ALA A 599 0.29 -7.07 -16.65
C ALA A 599 -0.51 -7.82 -17.72
N ARG A 600 -0.40 -9.16 -17.76
CA ARG A 600 -1.13 -10.02 -18.70
C ARG A 600 -2.64 -9.99 -18.44
N ALA A 601 -3.07 -10.12 -17.19
CA ALA A 601 -4.46 -10.06 -16.79
C ALA A 601 -5.10 -8.71 -17.13
N ASN A 602 -4.41 -7.60 -16.81
CA ASN A 602 -4.88 -6.26 -17.18
C ASN A 602 -4.99 -6.09 -18.71
N LYS A 603 -4.04 -6.65 -19.48
CA LYS A 603 -4.11 -6.63 -20.95
C LYS A 603 -5.34 -7.38 -21.47
N LEU A 604 -5.64 -8.56 -20.93
CA LEU A 604 -6.85 -9.33 -21.31
C LEU A 604 -8.12 -8.53 -21.03
N TYR A 605 -8.21 -7.86 -19.89
CA TYR A 605 -9.37 -7.03 -19.55
C TYR A 605 -9.52 -5.80 -20.44
N GLN A 606 -8.41 -5.12 -20.77
CA GLN A 606 -8.43 -4.02 -21.75
C GLN A 606 -8.94 -4.48 -23.12
N LEU A 607 -8.54 -5.67 -23.57
CA LEU A 607 -9.02 -6.24 -24.83
C LEU A 607 -10.50 -6.60 -24.76
N TYR A 608 -10.95 -7.21 -23.66
CA TYR A 608 -12.36 -7.51 -23.43
C TYR A 608 -13.24 -6.24 -23.48
N ARG A 609 -12.77 -5.15 -22.88
CA ARG A 609 -13.45 -3.85 -22.90
C ARG A 609 -13.53 -3.26 -24.30
N ARG A 610 -12.48 -3.42 -25.11
CA ARG A 610 -12.35 -2.79 -26.44
C ARG A 610 -13.07 -3.54 -27.57
N HIS A 611 -13.11 -4.88 -27.51
CA HIS A 611 -13.57 -5.72 -28.63
C HIS A 611 -14.91 -6.39 -28.33
N GLY A 612 -15.68 -6.69 -29.38
CA GLY A 612 -16.94 -7.43 -29.35
C GLY A 612 -16.74 -8.96 -29.32
N SER A 613 -15.60 -9.45 -29.80
CA SER A 613 -15.30 -10.88 -29.94
C SER A 613 -13.78 -11.13 -29.97
N LEU A 614 -13.37 -12.40 -29.92
CA LEU A 614 -11.96 -12.79 -30.08
C LEU A 614 -11.45 -12.50 -31.51
N GLU A 615 -12.35 -12.60 -32.49
CA GLU A 615 -12.05 -12.43 -33.91
C GLU A 615 -11.69 -10.98 -34.27
N GLU A 616 -12.19 -10.00 -33.52
CA GLU A 616 -11.90 -8.57 -33.72
C GLU A 616 -10.51 -8.13 -33.23
N ILE A 617 -9.80 -8.99 -32.49
CA ILE A 617 -8.47 -8.68 -31.97
C ILE A 617 -7.45 -8.82 -33.11
N ASP A 618 -6.55 -7.85 -33.26
CA ASP A 618 -5.53 -7.89 -34.32
C ASP A 618 -4.62 -9.13 -34.20
N GLU A 619 -4.20 -9.65 -35.35
CA GLU A 619 -3.45 -10.92 -35.45
C GLU A 619 -2.17 -10.93 -34.60
N LYS A 620 -1.45 -9.81 -34.53
CA LYS A 620 -0.22 -9.70 -33.72
C LYS A 620 -0.52 -9.86 -32.23
N THR A 621 -1.57 -9.20 -31.75
CA THR A 621 -2.01 -9.33 -30.36
C THR A 621 -2.54 -10.73 -30.08
N ARG A 622 -3.34 -11.34 -30.98
CA ARG A 622 -3.82 -12.71 -30.83
C ARG A 622 -2.69 -13.72 -30.70
N ARG A 623 -1.66 -13.64 -31.55
CA ARG A 623 -0.46 -14.49 -31.45
C ARG A 623 0.26 -14.30 -30.13
N THR A 624 0.41 -13.05 -29.67
CA THR A 624 1.06 -12.77 -28.37
C THR A 624 0.34 -13.48 -27.22
N ILE A 625 -1.00 -13.42 -27.19
CA ILE A 625 -1.78 -14.07 -26.12
C ILE A 625 -1.64 -15.60 -26.22
N GLN A 626 -1.84 -16.16 -27.41
CA GLN A 626 -1.79 -17.61 -27.63
C GLN A 626 -0.39 -18.18 -27.33
N ASP A 627 0.68 -17.54 -27.82
CA ASP A 627 2.05 -18.06 -27.72
C ASP A 627 2.71 -17.76 -26.37
N LYS A 628 2.40 -16.61 -25.76
CA LYS A 628 3.12 -16.14 -24.55
C LYS A 628 2.31 -16.25 -23.27
N PHE A 629 0.99 -16.02 -23.32
CA PHE A 629 0.16 -16.02 -22.11
C PHE A 629 -0.40 -17.42 -21.91
N PHE A 630 -1.17 -17.90 -22.89
CA PHE A 630 -1.88 -19.18 -22.76
C PHE A 630 -0.96 -20.36 -23.05
N ARG A 631 0.02 -20.15 -23.94
CA ARG A 631 0.82 -21.20 -24.59
C ARG A 631 -0.09 -22.28 -25.21
N ARG A 632 -1.22 -21.83 -25.75
CA ARG A 632 -2.31 -22.59 -26.36
C ARG A 632 -3.06 -21.66 -27.31
N SER A 633 -3.64 -22.21 -28.36
CA SER A 633 -4.55 -21.48 -29.24
C SER A 633 -5.86 -21.14 -28.52
N PHE A 634 -6.58 -20.13 -29.02
CA PHE A 634 -7.92 -19.81 -28.51
C PHE A 634 -8.91 -20.97 -28.69
N ASP A 635 -8.77 -21.73 -29.77
CA ASP A 635 -9.65 -22.88 -30.04
C ASP A 635 -9.43 -23.99 -29.01
N GLU A 636 -8.18 -24.33 -28.69
CA GLU A 636 -7.86 -25.30 -27.62
C GLU A 636 -8.42 -24.86 -26.27
N VAL A 637 -8.22 -23.59 -25.90
CA VAL A 637 -8.76 -23.04 -24.64
C VAL A 637 -10.29 -23.05 -24.64
N TRP A 638 -10.93 -22.77 -25.77
CA TRP A 638 -12.38 -22.81 -25.89
C TRP A 638 -12.93 -24.24 -25.81
N GLU A 639 -12.27 -25.23 -26.41
CA GLU A 639 -12.64 -26.65 -26.27
C GLU A 639 -12.58 -27.11 -24.81
N GLU A 640 -11.50 -26.80 -24.09
CA GLU A 640 -11.37 -27.11 -22.66
C GLU A 640 -12.49 -26.44 -21.84
N THR A 641 -12.77 -25.17 -22.12
CA THR A 641 -13.80 -24.39 -21.42
C THR A 641 -15.20 -24.94 -21.70
N ARG A 642 -15.50 -25.26 -22.96
CA ARG A 642 -16.77 -25.86 -23.37
C ARG A 642 -17.00 -27.22 -22.73
N ALA A 643 -15.99 -28.09 -22.68
CA ALA A 643 -16.09 -29.39 -22.02
C ALA A 643 -16.42 -29.24 -20.53
N PHE A 644 -15.77 -28.30 -19.84
CA PHE A 644 -16.05 -27.98 -18.44
C PHE A 644 -17.49 -27.46 -18.24
N LEU A 645 -17.92 -26.50 -19.07
CA LEU A 645 -19.26 -25.91 -18.97
C LEU A 645 -20.36 -26.91 -19.33
N ALA A 646 -20.16 -27.78 -20.31
CA ALA A 646 -21.12 -28.81 -20.68
C ALA A 646 -21.47 -29.73 -19.49
N ALA A 647 -20.47 -30.08 -18.68
CA ALA A 647 -20.65 -30.97 -17.53
C ALA A 647 -21.28 -30.28 -16.31
N ARG A 648 -21.06 -28.98 -16.11
CA ARG A 648 -21.42 -28.28 -14.85
C ARG A 648 -22.43 -27.16 -15.00
N ARG A 649 -22.43 -26.48 -16.15
CA ARG A 649 -23.19 -25.24 -16.40
C ARG A 649 -23.67 -25.15 -17.86
N PRO A 650 -24.53 -26.08 -18.31
CA PRO A 650 -24.97 -26.14 -19.72
C PRO A 650 -25.69 -24.86 -20.19
N GLY A 651 -26.35 -24.13 -19.28
CA GLY A 651 -26.95 -22.83 -19.60
C GLY A 651 -25.92 -21.73 -19.92
N GLU A 652 -24.78 -21.71 -19.23
CA GLU A 652 -23.66 -20.78 -19.49
C GLU A 652 -23.00 -21.10 -20.84
N LEU A 653 -22.85 -22.39 -21.17
CA LEU A 653 -22.39 -22.83 -22.49
C LEU A 653 -23.31 -22.35 -23.61
N ALA A 654 -24.62 -22.58 -23.50
CA ALA A 654 -25.59 -22.17 -24.52
C ALA A 654 -25.64 -20.63 -24.70
N ARG A 655 -25.30 -19.85 -23.67
CA ARG A 655 -25.13 -18.40 -23.80
C ARG A 655 -23.85 -18.08 -24.57
N ALA A 656 -22.73 -18.69 -24.19
CA ALA A 656 -21.43 -18.44 -24.79
C ALA A 656 -21.39 -18.81 -26.29
N GLU A 657 -22.13 -19.83 -26.72
CA GLU A 657 -22.24 -20.18 -28.15
C GLU A 657 -22.99 -19.13 -28.98
N ARG A 658 -23.86 -18.32 -28.36
CA ARG A 658 -24.66 -17.28 -29.03
C ARG A 658 -24.09 -15.87 -28.88
N ASP A 659 -23.30 -15.64 -27.83
CA ASP A 659 -22.74 -14.33 -27.48
C ASP A 659 -21.20 -14.38 -27.60
N PRO A 660 -20.63 -13.90 -28.72
CA PRO A 660 -19.17 -13.89 -28.93
C PRO A 660 -18.39 -13.12 -27.86
N LYS A 661 -19.00 -12.10 -27.24
CA LYS A 661 -18.36 -11.33 -26.17
C LYS A 661 -18.28 -12.13 -24.89
N HIS A 662 -19.35 -12.85 -24.55
CA HIS A 662 -19.34 -13.74 -23.41
C HIS A 662 -18.37 -14.91 -23.61
N ARG A 663 -18.30 -15.49 -24.82
CA ARG A 663 -17.28 -16.48 -25.18
C ARG A 663 -15.86 -15.96 -24.98
N MET A 664 -15.58 -14.74 -25.44
CA MET A 664 -14.27 -14.09 -25.22
C MET A 664 -13.95 -13.95 -23.72
N ALA A 665 -14.91 -13.51 -22.91
CA ALA A 665 -14.75 -13.42 -21.47
C ALA A 665 -14.39 -14.79 -20.86
N LEU A 666 -15.08 -15.87 -21.23
CA LEU A 666 -14.81 -17.21 -20.72
C LEU A 666 -13.42 -17.73 -21.12
N VAL A 667 -13.00 -17.49 -22.37
CA VAL A 667 -11.65 -17.83 -22.85
C VAL A 667 -10.57 -17.05 -22.08
N PHE A 668 -10.82 -15.78 -21.75
CA PHE A 668 -9.88 -15.01 -20.92
C PHE A 668 -9.90 -15.44 -19.46
N ARG A 669 -11.07 -15.76 -18.89
CA ARG A 669 -11.24 -16.26 -17.52
C ARG A 669 -10.50 -17.59 -17.29
N TRP A 670 -10.37 -18.42 -18.32
CA TRP A 670 -9.54 -19.63 -18.27
C TRP A 670 -8.10 -19.32 -17.83
N TYR A 671 -7.51 -18.21 -18.26
CA TYR A 671 -6.14 -17.83 -17.89
C TYR A 671 -6.00 -17.65 -16.37
N PHE A 672 -6.97 -17.04 -15.70
CA PHE A 672 -6.96 -16.85 -14.25
C PHE A 672 -7.01 -18.18 -13.50
N VAL A 673 -7.89 -19.09 -13.93
CA VAL A 673 -7.96 -20.44 -13.35
C VAL A 673 -6.67 -21.22 -13.59
N HIS A 674 -6.10 -21.12 -14.80
CA HIS A 674 -4.88 -21.81 -15.19
C HIS A 674 -3.67 -21.30 -14.39
N THR A 675 -3.49 -20.00 -14.29
CA THR A 675 -2.36 -19.35 -13.59
C THR A 675 -2.36 -19.59 -12.08
N ILE A 676 -3.53 -19.67 -11.44
CA ILE A 676 -3.66 -20.14 -10.06
C ILE A 676 -3.17 -21.58 -9.91
N ARG A 677 -3.56 -22.48 -10.83
CA ARG A 677 -3.13 -23.90 -10.77
C ARG A 677 -1.62 -24.04 -10.96
N LEU A 678 -1.02 -23.25 -11.85
CA LEU A 678 0.43 -23.21 -12.05
C LEU A 678 1.15 -22.83 -10.76
N ALA A 679 0.69 -21.76 -10.10
CA ALA A 679 1.26 -21.28 -8.84
C ALA A 679 1.13 -22.32 -7.71
N LEU A 680 -0.04 -22.93 -7.55
CA LEU A 680 -0.26 -23.97 -6.54
C LEU A 680 0.62 -25.21 -6.73
N ARG A 681 0.84 -25.62 -7.99
CA ARG A 681 1.68 -26.79 -8.32
C ARG A 681 3.18 -26.49 -8.32
N GLY A 682 3.58 -25.22 -8.40
CA GLY A 682 4.99 -24.86 -8.57
C GLY A 682 5.53 -25.34 -9.92
N GLU A 683 4.74 -25.21 -11.00
CA GLU A 683 5.16 -25.66 -12.33
C GLU A 683 6.37 -24.86 -12.82
N ALA A 684 7.52 -25.54 -12.96
CA ALA A 684 8.79 -24.92 -13.35
C ALA A 684 8.73 -24.34 -14.78
N GLY A 685 9.39 -23.19 -15.00
CA GLY A 685 9.39 -22.47 -16.28
C GLY A 685 8.07 -21.72 -16.58
N ARG A 686 7.14 -21.70 -15.61
CA ARG A 686 5.85 -20.99 -15.65
C ARG A 686 5.70 -19.95 -14.53
N GLU A 687 6.78 -19.63 -13.82
CA GLU A 687 6.80 -18.66 -12.72
C GLU A 687 6.29 -17.29 -13.17
N VAL A 688 6.63 -16.89 -14.41
CA VAL A 688 6.14 -15.66 -15.05
C VAL A 688 4.62 -15.59 -15.23
N ASP A 689 3.91 -16.71 -15.08
CA ASP A 689 2.45 -16.80 -15.16
C ASP A 689 1.80 -16.96 -13.80
N TYR A 690 2.54 -17.05 -12.69
CA TYR A 690 1.91 -17.33 -11.39
C TYR A 690 0.98 -16.19 -10.97
N GLN A 691 -0.29 -16.53 -10.72
CA GLN A 691 -1.24 -15.68 -10.03
C GLN A 691 -1.11 -15.93 -8.52
N VAL A 692 -0.46 -15.00 -7.81
CA VAL A 692 -0.25 -15.09 -6.36
C VAL A 692 -0.97 -13.91 -5.71
N HIS A 693 -2.08 -14.17 -5.01
CA HIS A 693 -2.79 -13.13 -4.26
C HIS A 693 -1.96 -12.66 -3.07
N CYS A 694 -1.51 -11.41 -3.09
CA CYS A 694 -0.63 -10.85 -2.06
C CYS A 694 -0.87 -9.34 -1.96
N GLY A 695 -0.82 -8.80 -0.74
CA GLY A 695 -0.89 -7.37 -0.46
C GLY A 695 0.42 -6.84 0.14
N PRO A 696 0.54 -5.53 0.34
CA PRO A 696 1.77 -4.87 0.81
C PRO A 696 2.21 -5.32 2.21
N ALA A 697 1.30 -5.94 2.98
CA ALA A 697 1.60 -6.56 4.27
C ALA A 697 2.75 -7.58 4.20
N MET A 698 2.90 -8.30 3.10
CA MET A 698 4.03 -9.23 2.93
C MET A 698 5.37 -8.49 2.89
N GLY A 699 5.46 -7.41 2.11
CA GLY A 699 6.67 -6.60 2.02
C GLY A 699 7.02 -5.94 3.36
N ALA A 700 6.01 -5.41 4.06
CA ALA A 700 6.20 -4.85 5.40
C ALA A 700 6.73 -5.90 6.39
N PHE A 701 6.18 -7.12 6.34
CA PHE A 701 6.67 -8.24 7.13
C PHE A 701 8.13 -8.60 6.78
N ASN A 702 8.44 -8.76 5.50
CA ASN A 702 9.79 -9.09 5.03
C ASN A 702 10.83 -8.07 5.51
N ARG A 703 10.49 -6.78 5.49
CA ARG A 703 11.34 -5.72 6.04
C ARG A 703 11.51 -5.81 7.54
N TRP A 704 10.43 -6.05 8.28
CA TRP A 704 10.48 -6.19 9.73
C TRP A 704 11.36 -7.36 10.17
N VAL A 705 11.32 -8.48 9.47
CA VAL A 705 12.09 -9.69 9.81
C VAL A 705 13.46 -9.77 9.15
N ALA A 706 13.85 -8.76 8.37
CA ALA A 706 15.15 -8.72 7.70
C ALA A 706 16.30 -8.82 8.72
N GLY A 707 17.28 -9.69 8.44
CA GLY A 707 18.41 -9.95 9.33
C GLY A 707 18.09 -10.86 10.54
N THR A 708 16.88 -11.40 10.64
CA THR A 708 16.51 -12.43 11.62
C THR A 708 16.37 -13.80 10.95
N GLU A 709 16.24 -14.86 11.75
CA GLU A 709 15.95 -16.22 11.27
C GLU A 709 14.62 -16.32 10.48
N LEU A 710 13.68 -15.40 10.73
CA LEU A 710 12.41 -15.36 9.99
C LEU A 710 12.57 -14.77 8.58
N ALA A 711 13.76 -14.30 8.19
CA ALA A 711 14.04 -13.91 6.81
C ALA A 711 13.84 -15.10 5.84
N ASP A 712 14.22 -16.32 6.21
CA ASP A 712 13.92 -17.54 5.45
C ASP A 712 12.49 -18.02 5.76
N TRP A 713 11.67 -18.20 4.73
CA TRP A 713 10.29 -18.65 4.91
C TRP A 713 10.19 -20.03 5.54
N ARG A 714 11.24 -20.86 5.43
CA ARG A 714 11.28 -22.18 6.06
C ARG A 714 11.24 -22.11 7.59
N ALA A 715 11.58 -20.97 8.18
CA ALA A 715 11.47 -20.72 9.62
C ALA A 715 10.20 -19.93 10.02
N ARG A 716 9.41 -19.45 9.05
CA ARG A 716 8.20 -18.63 9.27
C ARG A 716 7.00 -19.49 9.65
N HIS A 717 7.01 -20.10 10.83
CA HIS A 717 5.84 -20.83 11.30
C HIS A 717 4.70 -19.87 11.65
N VAL A 718 3.48 -20.18 11.23
CA VAL A 718 2.31 -19.28 11.34
C VAL A 718 1.98 -18.83 12.77
N ASP A 719 2.16 -19.73 13.74
CA ASP A 719 2.00 -19.48 15.19
C ASP A 719 3.11 -18.54 15.71
N VAL A 720 4.34 -18.75 15.28
CA VAL A 720 5.49 -17.91 15.67
C VAL A 720 5.33 -16.49 15.13
N ILE A 721 4.82 -16.33 13.91
CA ILE A 721 4.52 -15.02 13.34
C ILE A 721 3.44 -14.30 14.17
N ALA A 722 2.37 -15.02 14.54
CA ALA A 722 1.30 -14.47 15.36
C ALA A 722 1.82 -13.96 16.71
N ASP A 723 2.59 -14.79 17.43
CA ASP A 723 3.15 -14.45 18.73
C ASP A 723 4.06 -13.22 18.63
N ARG A 724 5.03 -13.24 17.71
CA ARG A 724 5.97 -12.11 17.56
C ARG A 724 5.29 -10.82 17.18
N LEU A 725 4.31 -10.89 16.28
CA LEU A 725 3.59 -9.71 15.84
C LEU A 725 2.80 -9.09 17.00
N MET A 726 2.11 -9.93 17.78
CA MET A 726 1.29 -9.49 18.91
C MET A 726 2.14 -8.96 20.09
N GLU A 727 3.22 -9.66 20.45
CA GLU A 727 4.14 -9.25 21.50
C GLU A 727 4.87 -7.96 21.14
N ALA A 728 5.39 -7.85 19.92
CA ALA A 728 6.08 -6.64 19.47
C ALA A 728 5.12 -5.45 19.36
N ALA A 729 3.87 -5.65 18.92
CA ALA A 729 2.86 -4.60 18.88
C ALA A 729 2.51 -4.10 20.30
N ALA A 730 2.41 -5.01 21.27
CA ALA A 730 2.12 -4.66 22.66
C ALA A 730 3.28 -3.86 23.27
N GLY A 731 4.52 -4.32 23.09
CA GLY A 731 5.72 -3.60 23.53
C GLY A 731 5.87 -2.23 22.87
N LEU A 732 5.52 -2.11 21.59
CA LEU A 732 5.53 -0.84 20.86
C LEU A 732 4.52 0.16 21.46
N LEU A 733 3.28 -0.28 21.73
CA LEU A 733 2.27 0.57 22.34
C LEU A 733 2.68 1.01 23.75
N GLU A 734 3.22 0.11 24.56
CA GLU A 734 3.72 0.44 25.91
C GLU A 734 4.87 1.46 25.86
N ALA A 735 5.80 1.32 24.92
CA ALA A 735 6.87 2.30 24.71
C ALA A 735 6.31 3.67 24.31
N ARG A 736 5.39 3.72 23.34
CA ARG A 736 4.78 4.97 22.87
C ARG A 736 3.99 5.68 23.96
N LEU A 737 3.21 4.95 24.75
CA LEU A 737 2.45 5.52 25.87
C LEU A 737 3.37 6.11 26.94
N ARG A 738 4.50 5.45 27.24
CA ARG A 738 5.50 5.98 28.18
C ARG A 738 6.21 7.22 27.65
N ASP A 739 6.51 7.28 26.36
CA ASP A 739 7.17 8.45 25.78
C ASP A 739 6.24 9.66 25.72
N LEU A 740 4.93 9.44 25.53
CA LEU A 740 3.92 10.51 25.58
C LEU A 740 3.62 11.01 27.01
N SER A 741 3.95 10.24 28.06
CA SER A 741 3.66 10.60 29.45
C SER A 741 4.83 11.25 30.20
N LYS A 742 6.02 11.37 29.59
CA LYS A 742 7.22 11.89 30.26
C LYS A 742 7.28 13.42 30.43
N ASP A 743 6.35 14.17 29.86
CA ASP A 743 6.26 15.63 29.98
C ASP A 743 5.02 16.11 30.78
N GLY A 744 4.46 15.26 31.67
CA GLY A 744 3.28 15.56 32.50
C GLY A 744 3.57 15.91 33.95
#